data_AF-A0A364L8K6-F1
#
_entry.id   AF-A0A364L8K6-F1
#
_cell.length_a   1.000
_cell.length_b   1.000
_cell.length_c   1.000
_cell.angle_alpha   90.00
_cell.angle_beta   90.00
_cell.angle_gamma   90.00
#
_symmetry.space_group_name_H-M   'P 1'
#
loop_
_entity.id
_entity.type
_entity.pdbx_description
1 polymer ?
#
loop_
_entity_poly.entity_id
_entity_poly.type
_entity_poly.pdbx_seq_one_letter_code
_entity_poly.pdbx_strand_id
1 'polypeptide(L)'
;MIDHSLLHPTMTDEDILSGLRIARENNVATACIKPYAIPLAKQELTGTDVKVCPVIGFPHGNSTTEIKVAEATAAAKTGGAEIDMVVNIGKVLGGDWEYVAHEIDAINQAVTAHGAILKVIFENDYLQSEHIIRLCEICTGLKVAFVKTSTGYGFVKQSDGSYNYLGATIKDLKLMRQHSGPEVQIKAAGGVRTLDDLLHVMSIGVTRIGATATVAILDEARKRGIGNEPVTVTFKPHVSHDAFLDLLILVDLMLRIGYWLTFGPRTYYLFHGSPNLAWPVCGCGLRIAQALNLHRKPSNSEPVTSPEAQRKIETRKRCWWAIYEIETFCSISYGYPHGIVDADCNVEFLDPLATSPGQSPASYNAVHQCPATLLSYKYLMSKLSVLLKDVLTDLYGIGSHQSRGGSKERSAPLDLEILLRKVHLLDDRIQKWNAEIPDNLRLTQSTPPVYSSAEEMDRDVGASGPRFESHVYHLQALALSLAYENARILVHRPLLTYRTTLGRWRETTILPNLSEKTSHLSLQACRDAAMNTSHLAESPIFSLAADTYAAAFISIHTFTAGVMLCVLASIEPLTPESLRCKLGLRRLMKMQARLRSRAQESPLTAQGLEILERLTRLVMEKELKDILSYRSDSNTQPVQALSEGQQPNFHVDMIEIEGAQRGVLPDFVEDTTISQALFDLDQVLFEHNLNIPLDSDTDFAGPSNGIAQEQAWIWSVESPMQS
;
A
#
# COMPACT_ATOMS: atom_id res chain seq x y z
N MET A 1 10.05 36.91 -17.97
CA MET A 1 8.81 36.73 -17.17
C MET A 1 9.01 35.94 -15.87
N ILE A 2 10.16 35.29 -15.66
CA ILE A 2 10.37 34.47 -14.45
C ILE A 2 11.06 35.31 -13.37
N ASP A 3 10.54 35.26 -12.15
CA ASP A 3 11.24 35.67 -10.93
C ASP A 3 11.82 34.42 -10.27
N HIS A 4 13.14 34.21 -10.40
CA HIS A 4 13.82 33.03 -9.86
C HIS A 4 13.90 33.13 -8.33
N SER A 5 13.23 32.23 -7.63
CA SER A 5 12.97 32.36 -6.18
C SER A 5 14.02 31.66 -5.33
N LEU A 6 14.65 32.39 -4.41
CA LEU A 6 15.75 31.97 -3.51
C LEU A 6 15.44 32.35 -2.05
N LEU A 7 14.32 31.82 -1.55
CA LEU A 7 13.69 32.28 -0.30
C LEU A 7 13.65 31.23 0.82
N HIS A 8 14.10 29.99 0.57
CA HIS A 8 14.03 28.96 1.61
C HIS A 8 14.88 29.38 2.81
N PRO A 9 14.38 29.29 4.05
CA PRO A 9 15.07 29.83 5.21
C PRO A 9 16.45 29.17 5.43
N THR A 10 16.59 27.90 5.02
CA THR A 10 17.86 27.16 5.15
C THR A 10 18.85 27.39 4.00
N MET A 11 18.50 28.15 2.95
CA MET A 11 19.45 28.46 1.88
C MET A 11 20.60 29.28 2.43
N THR A 12 21.80 28.74 2.31
CA THR A 12 23.06 29.42 2.65
C THR A 12 23.40 30.47 1.61
N ASP A 13 24.41 31.31 1.90
CA ASP A 13 24.87 32.32 0.94
C ASP A 13 25.47 31.68 -0.32
N GLU A 14 26.03 30.47 -0.21
CA GLU A 14 26.50 29.69 -1.37
C GLU A 14 25.33 29.18 -2.22
N ASP A 15 24.25 28.71 -1.59
CA ASP A 15 23.03 28.31 -2.31
C ASP A 15 22.41 29.51 -3.05
N ILE A 16 22.40 30.68 -2.41
CA ILE A 16 21.94 31.94 -3.03
C ILE A 16 22.85 32.30 -4.20
N LEU A 17 24.17 32.22 -4.04
CA LEU A 17 25.14 32.52 -5.11
C LEU A 17 24.94 31.59 -6.32
N SER A 18 24.77 30.30 -6.08
CA SER A 18 24.45 29.30 -7.11
C SER A 18 23.14 29.64 -7.83
N GLY A 19 22.09 29.99 -7.09
CA GLY A 19 20.82 30.43 -7.65
C GLY A 19 20.90 31.73 -8.46
N LEU A 20 21.74 32.69 -8.03
CA LEU A 20 21.99 33.93 -8.77
C LEU A 20 22.69 33.66 -10.10
N ARG A 21 23.60 32.69 -10.16
CA ARG A 21 24.22 32.24 -11.43
C ARG A 21 23.19 31.67 -12.38
N ILE A 22 22.25 30.86 -11.88
CA ILE A 22 21.12 30.35 -12.67
C ILE A 22 20.27 31.51 -13.22
N ALA A 23 19.95 32.50 -12.37
CA ALA A 23 19.18 33.67 -12.76
C ALA A 23 19.89 34.46 -13.88
N ARG A 24 21.21 34.68 -13.74
CA ARG A 24 22.06 35.32 -14.75
C ARG A 24 22.09 34.56 -16.07
N GLU A 25 22.41 33.27 -16.03
CA GLU A 25 22.58 32.42 -17.22
C GLU A 25 21.30 32.29 -18.04
N ASN A 26 20.15 32.38 -17.37
CA ASN A 26 18.84 32.25 -18.00
C ASN A 26 18.15 33.59 -18.28
N ASN A 27 18.82 34.72 -18.02
CA ASN A 27 18.30 36.08 -18.20
C ASN A 27 16.85 36.24 -17.69
N VAL A 28 16.62 35.81 -16.45
CA VAL A 28 15.30 35.90 -15.82
C VAL A 28 14.93 37.35 -15.55
N ALA A 29 13.65 37.65 -15.27
CA ALA A 29 13.23 39.02 -15.00
C ALA A 29 13.82 39.55 -13.68
N THR A 30 13.74 38.72 -12.63
CA THR A 30 14.34 39.07 -11.34
C THR A 30 14.91 37.85 -10.61
N ALA A 31 15.90 38.07 -9.75
CA ALA A 31 16.25 37.16 -8.68
C ALA A 31 15.51 37.57 -7.40
N CYS A 32 14.63 36.69 -6.91
CA CYS A 32 13.81 36.95 -5.73
C CYS A 32 14.48 36.38 -4.48
N ILE A 33 14.90 37.24 -3.55
CA ILE A 33 15.87 36.90 -2.50
C ILE A 33 15.43 37.39 -1.11
N LYS A 34 16.12 36.90 -0.07
CA LYS A 34 16.02 37.44 1.29
C LYS A 34 16.67 38.85 1.34
N PRO A 35 16.11 39.83 2.09
CA PRO A 35 16.63 41.21 2.11
C PRO A 35 18.12 41.36 2.41
N TYR A 36 18.68 40.52 3.30
CA TYR A 36 20.09 40.62 3.66
C TYR A 36 21.03 40.32 2.49
N ALA A 37 20.57 39.56 1.49
CA ALA A 37 21.37 39.11 0.35
C ALA A 37 21.40 40.12 -0.82
N ILE A 38 20.75 41.29 -0.70
CA ILE A 38 20.73 42.31 -1.77
C ILE A 38 22.14 42.71 -2.22
N PRO A 39 23.12 42.99 -1.32
CA PRO A 39 24.47 43.35 -1.75
C PRO A 39 25.16 42.25 -2.57
N LEU A 40 25.04 41.00 -2.13
CA LEU A 40 25.58 39.83 -2.84
C LEU A 40 24.94 39.69 -4.23
N ALA A 41 23.62 39.78 -4.32
CA ALA A 41 22.90 39.67 -5.59
C ALA A 41 23.26 40.78 -6.57
N LYS A 42 23.43 42.02 -6.10
CA LYS A 42 23.88 43.12 -6.96
C LYS A 42 25.27 42.88 -7.52
N GLN A 43 26.18 42.36 -6.71
CA GLN A 43 27.54 42.04 -7.14
C GLN A 43 27.51 40.94 -8.21
N GLU A 44 26.85 39.82 -7.95
CA GLU A 44 26.82 38.67 -8.86
C GLU A 44 26.08 38.96 -10.18
N LEU A 45 25.05 39.80 -10.13
CA LEU A 45 24.23 40.15 -11.31
C LEU A 45 24.73 41.41 -12.04
N THR A 46 25.92 41.92 -11.71
CA THR A 46 26.51 43.07 -12.39
C THR A 46 26.72 42.77 -13.87
N GLY A 47 26.30 43.70 -14.74
CA GLY A 47 26.41 43.56 -16.20
C GLY A 47 25.29 42.72 -16.83
N THR A 48 24.22 42.43 -16.09
CA THR A 48 23.03 41.70 -16.57
C THR A 48 21.79 42.59 -16.48
N ASP A 49 20.72 42.21 -17.20
CA ASP A 49 19.40 42.86 -17.08
C ASP A 49 18.54 42.28 -15.94
N VAL A 50 19.08 41.30 -15.19
CA VAL A 50 18.36 40.62 -14.11
C VAL A 50 18.26 41.55 -12.92
N LYS A 51 17.03 41.92 -12.53
CA LYS A 51 16.80 42.81 -11.39
C LYS A 51 16.81 42.05 -10.06
N VAL A 52 17.09 42.75 -8.97
CA VAL A 52 17.02 42.18 -7.61
C VAL A 52 15.64 42.43 -7.00
N CYS A 53 15.00 41.37 -6.49
CA CYS A 53 13.64 41.40 -5.95
C CYS A 53 13.55 40.88 -4.50
N PRO A 54 13.87 41.68 -3.47
CA PRO A 54 13.72 41.23 -2.08
C PRO A 54 12.24 41.14 -1.65
N VAL A 55 11.98 40.25 -0.68
CA VAL A 55 10.68 40.13 0.00
C VAL A 55 10.66 40.93 1.32
N ILE A 56 9.53 41.51 1.71
CA ILE A 56 9.37 42.23 2.99
C ILE A 56 8.11 41.78 3.74
N GLY A 57 8.12 41.87 5.07
CA GLY A 57 7.05 41.36 5.92
C GLY A 57 6.75 39.88 5.65
N PHE A 58 7.73 39.11 5.18
CA PHE A 58 7.54 37.80 4.58
C PHE A 58 7.88 36.66 5.56
N PRO A 59 7.15 35.52 5.55
CA PRO A 59 6.00 35.21 4.69
C PRO A 59 4.65 35.60 5.31
N HIS A 60 4.57 35.94 6.59
CA HIS A 60 3.28 36.00 7.29
C HIS A 60 2.56 37.35 7.25
N GLY A 61 3.22 38.43 6.85
CA GLY A 61 2.61 39.75 6.73
C GLY A 61 2.14 40.36 8.05
N ASN A 62 2.58 39.85 9.20
CA ASN A 62 2.04 40.20 10.52
C ASN A 62 2.84 41.29 11.29
N SER A 63 3.94 41.79 10.72
CA SER A 63 4.65 42.96 11.25
C SER A 63 3.80 44.23 11.14
N THR A 64 4.08 45.23 11.97
CA THR A 64 3.41 46.54 11.90
C THR A 64 3.74 47.29 10.61
N THR A 65 2.90 48.25 10.22
CA THR A 65 3.13 49.08 9.04
C THR A 65 4.48 49.79 9.10
N GLU A 66 4.89 50.31 10.25
CA GLU A 66 6.16 51.03 10.42
C GLU A 66 7.37 50.14 10.13
N ILE A 67 7.32 48.88 10.59
CA ILE A 67 8.40 47.91 10.35
C ILE A 67 8.46 47.52 8.88
N LYS A 68 7.30 47.25 8.25
CA LYS A 68 7.25 46.94 6.82
C LYS A 68 7.73 48.11 5.96
N VAL A 69 7.37 49.35 6.30
CA VAL A 69 7.86 50.57 5.64
C VAL A 69 9.38 50.69 5.79
N ALA A 70 9.90 50.56 7.00
CA ALA A 70 11.34 50.63 7.25
C ALA A 70 12.12 49.56 6.47
N GLU A 71 11.62 48.31 6.47
CA GLU A 71 12.21 47.21 5.72
C GLU A 71 12.16 47.46 4.19
N ALA A 72 11.02 47.93 3.67
CA ALA A 72 10.84 48.24 2.26
C ALA A 72 11.75 49.40 1.80
N THR A 73 11.84 50.48 2.59
CA THR A 73 12.76 51.61 2.34
C THR A 73 14.21 51.14 2.32
N ALA A 74 14.62 50.33 3.30
CA ALA A 74 15.98 49.81 3.38
C ALA A 74 16.31 48.90 2.19
N ALA A 75 15.39 48.02 1.80
CA ALA A 75 15.54 47.13 0.67
C ALA A 75 15.66 47.90 -0.66
N ALA A 76 14.77 48.87 -0.90
CA ALA A 76 14.79 49.70 -2.09
C ALA A 76 16.07 50.55 -2.17
N LYS A 77 16.48 51.20 -1.06
CA LYS A 77 17.70 52.00 -0.97
C LYS A 77 18.98 51.18 -1.21
N THR A 78 19.02 49.94 -0.75
CA THR A 78 20.17 49.03 -0.97
C THR A 78 20.26 48.57 -2.42
N GLY A 79 19.15 48.62 -3.16
CA GLY A 79 19.06 48.38 -4.61
C GLY A 79 18.14 47.24 -5.00
N GLY A 80 17.14 46.90 -4.18
CA GLY A 80 16.00 46.11 -4.62
C GLY A 80 15.16 46.92 -5.61
N ALA A 81 15.17 46.53 -6.88
CA ALA A 81 14.46 47.25 -7.95
C ALA A 81 12.97 46.87 -8.01
N GLU A 82 12.61 45.71 -7.46
CA GLU A 82 11.21 45.31 -7.27
C GLU A 82 11.04 44.75 -5.85
N ILE A 83 9.98 45.06 -5.13
CA ILE A 83 9.77 44.62 -3.73
C ILE A 83 8.50 43.78 -3.65
N ASP A 84 8.59 42.59 -3.06
CA ASP A 84 7.43 41.70 -2.84
C ASP A 84 7.00 41.77 -1.36
N MET A 85 5.90 42.45 -1.05
CA MET A 85 5.36 42.55 0.32
C MET A 85 4.23 41.56 0.58
N VAL A 86 4.01 41.15 1.83
CA VAL A 86 2.80 40.41 2.24
C VAL A 86 1.82 41.32 2.96
N VAL A 87 0.54 41.32 2.55
CA VAL A 87 -0.53 42.03 3.25
C VAL A 87 -0.69 41.53 4.68
N ASN A 88 -1.24 42.35 5.57
CA ASN A 88 -1.68 41.84 6.86
C ASN A 88 -2.92 40.95 6.72
N ILE A 89 -2.70 39.63 6.64
CA ILE A 89 -3.74 38.62 6.39
C ILE A 89 -4.85 38.68 7.45
N GLY A 90 -4.50 38.88 8.73
CA GLY A 90 -5.48 38.98 9.81
C GLY A 90 -6.40 40.19 9.66
N LYS A 91 -5.87 41.33 9.21
CA LYS A 91 -6.66 42.54 8.93
C LYS A 91 -7.54 42.41 7.70
N VAL A 92 -7.07 41.70 6.67
CA VAL A 92 -7.88 41.34 5.49
C VAL A 92 -9.06 40.46 5.90
N LEU A 93 -8.81 39.37 6.64
CA LEU A 93 -9.85 38.46 7.11
C LEU A 93 -10.84 39.12 8.08
N GLY A 94 -10.38 40.10 8.86
CA GLY A 94 -11.21 40.91 9.74
C GLY A 94 -11.99 42.03 9.03
N GLY A 95 -11.76 42.26 7.74
CA GLY A 95 -12.42 43.32 6.98
C GLY A 95 -11.98 44.74 7.33
N ASP A 96 -10.82 44.93 7.97
CA ASP A 96 -10.26 46.23 8.32
C ASP A 96 -9.56 46.86 7.10
N TRP A 97 -10.37 47.23 6.11
CA TRP A 97 -9.90 47.70 4.80
C TRP A 97 -9.19 49.06 4.87
N GLU A 98 -9.50 49.90 5.85
CA GLU A 98 -8.79 51.16 6.07
C GLU A 98 -7.34 50.90 6.47
N TYR A 99 -7.11 50.00 7.43
CA TYR A 99 -5.76 49.58 7.79
C TYR A 99 -5.01 48.99 6.60
N VAL A 100 -5.65 48.07 5.86
CA VAL A 100 -5.02 47.38 4.73
C VAL A 100 -4.65 48.36 3.62
N ALA A 101 -5.55 49.29 3.27
CA ALA A 101 -5.27 50.30 2.25
C ALA A 101 -4.14 51.25 2.68
N HIS A 102 -4.16 51.70 3.94
CA HIS A 102 -3.10 52.54 4.49
C HIS A 102 -1.73 51.83 4.51
N GLU A 103 -1.68 50.56 4.91
CA GLU A 103 -0.44 49.77 4.92
C GLU A 103 0.16 49.64 3.51
N ILE A 104 -0.66 49.26 2.53
CA ILE A 104 -0.22 49.10 1.14
C ILE A 104 0.26 50.44 0.57
N ASP A 105 -0.47 51.54 0.81
CA ASP A 105 -0.13 52.87 0.31
C ASP A 105 1.20 53.37 0.89
N ALA A 106 1.37 53.29 2.20
CA ALA A 106 2.59 53.72 2.88
C ALA A 106 3.83 52.96 2.35
N ILE A 107 3.72 51.64 2.16
CA ILE A 107 4.80 50.82 1.61
C ILE A 107 5.03 51.15 0.13
N ASN A 108 3.97 51.35 -0.67
CA ASN A 108 4.10 51.70 -2.09
C ASN A 108 4.82 53.05 -2.28
N GLN A 109 4.49 54.06 -1.47
CA GLN A 109 5.17 55.35 -1.47
C GLN A 109 6.65 55.20 -1.08
N ALA A 110 6.94 54.43 -0.02
CA ALA A 110 8.30 54.17 0.44
C ALA A 110 9.18 53.49 -0.63
N VAL A 111 8.61 52.56 -1.39
CA VAL A 111 9.31 51.83 -2.46
C VAL A 111 9.49 52.70 -3.70
N THR A 112 8.43 53.38 -4.15
CA THR A 112 8.46 54.21 -5.37
C THR A 112 9.31 55.48 -5.22
N ALA A 113 9.45 56.02 -4.00
CA ALA A 113 10.38 57.13 -3.70
C ALA A 113 11.85 56.81 -4.05
N HIS A 114 12.20 55.53 -4.13
CA HIS A 114 13.53 55.04 -4.51
C HIS A 114 13.58 54.47 -5.93
N GLY A 115 12.55 54.69 -6.76
CA GLY A 115 12.49 54.22 -8.14
C GLY A 115 12.25 52.72 -8.31
N ALA A 116 11.92 52.01 -7.23
CA ALA A 116 11.54 50.60 -7.26
C ALA A 116 10.02 50.45 -7.44
N ILE A 117 9.58 49.24 -7.77
CA ILE A 117 8.14 48.90 -7.89
C ILE A 117 7.69 47.94 -6.80
N LEU A 118 6.44 48.05 -6.36
CA LEU A 118 5.84 47.17 -5.34
C LEU A 118 4.99 46.07 -5.97
N LYS A 119 5.13 44.85 -5.45
CA LYS A 119 4.23 43.72 -5.65
C LYS A 119 3.59 43.33 -4.33
N VAL A 120 2.27 43.20 -4.32
CA VAL A 120 1.50 42.91 -3.11
C VAL A 120 1.04 41.46 -3.11
N ILE A 121 1.54 40.65 -2.17
CA ILE A 121 1.18 39.25 -1.95
C ILE A 121 -0.07 39.18 -1.09
N PHE A 122 -1.12 38.55 -1.61
CA PHE A 122 -2.40 38.40 -0.91
C PHE A 122 -2.41 37.18 0.02
N GLU A 123 -1.73 36.11 -0.39
CA GLU A 123 -1.81 34.78 0.20
C GLU A 123 -3.21 34.16 0.07
N ASN A 124 -3.60 33.95 -1.20
CA ASN A 124 -4.95 33.55 -1.61
C ASN A 124 -5.49 32.30 -0.88
N ASP A 125 -4.62 31.36 -0.52
CA ASP A 125 -4.98 30.13 0.21
C ASP A 125 -5.74 30.38 1.52
N TYR A 126 -5.56 31.54 2.15
CA TYR A 126 -6.30 31.91 3.37
C TYR A 126 -7.57 32.72 3.08
N LEU A 127 -7.75 33.21 1.86
CA LEU A 127 -8.72 34.24 1.51
C LEU A 127 -9.93 33.67 0.79
N GLN A 128 -11.08 34.33 0.98
CA GLN A 128 -12.27 34.11 0.19
C GLN A 128 -12.26 35.02 -1.04
N SER A 129 -13.05 34.69 -2.07
CA SER A 129 -13.09 35.47 -3.31
C SER A 129 -13.41 36.95 -3.08
N GLU A 130 -14.28 37.27 -2.12
CA GLU A 130 -14.59 38.66 -1.74
C GLU A 130 -13.38 39.44 -1.20
N HIS A 131 -12.50 38.78 -0.45
CA HIS A 131 -11.26 39.39 0.04
C HIS A 131 -10.28 39.65 -1.11
N ILE A 132 -10.14 38.69 -2.04
CA ILE A 132 -9.26 38.82 -3.21
C ILE A 132 -9.73 39.96 -4.11
N ILE A 133 -11.03 40.04 -4.39
CA ILE A 133 -11.64 41.14 -5.15
C ILE A 133 -11.32 42.47 -4.50
N ARG A 134 -11.55 42.59 -3.18
CA ARG A 134 -11.35 43.84 -2.46
C ARG A 134 -9.89 44.30 -2.45
N LEU A 135 -8.96 43.37 -2.31
CA LEU A 135 -7.52 43.66 -2.42
C LEU A 135 -7.14 44.12 -3.84
N CYS A 136 -7.67 43.49 -4.88
CA CYS A 136 -7.46 43.94 -6.27
C CYS A 136 -7.94 45.38 -6.49
N GLU A 137 -9.11 45.75 -5.96
CA GLU A 137 -9.66 47.10 -6.06
C GLU A 137 -8.77 48.13 -5.33
N ILE A 138 -8.34 47.82 -4.10
CA ILE A 138 -7.45 48.67 -3.31
C ILE A 138 -6.13 48.86 -4.05
N CYS A 139 -5.50 47.77 -4.48
CA CYS A 139 -4.25 47.80 -5.24
C CYS A 139 -4.38 48.61 -6.54
N THR A 140 -5.53 48.56 -7.21
CA THR A 140 -5.82 49.36 -8.41
C THR A 140 -5.93 50.84 -8.07
N GLY A 141 -6.66 51.21 -7.02
CA GLY A 141 -6.77 52.61 -6.58
C GLY A 141 -5.43 53.22 -6.17
N LEU A 142 -4.56 52.42 -5.55
CA LEU A 142 -3.22 52.80 -5.10
C LEU A 142 -2.16 52.71 -6.20
N LYS A 143 -2.51 52.23 -7.41
CA LYS A 143 -1.61 52.07 -8.56
C LYS A 143 -0.34 51.26 -8.22
N VAL A 144 -0.48 50.18 -7.46
CA VAL A 144 0.63 49.24 -7.23
C VAL A 144 1.00 48.56 -8.56
N ALA A 145 2.26 48.21 -8.74
CA ALA A 145 2.71 47.65 -10.01
C ALA A 145 2.19 46.22 -10.22
N PHE A 146 2.20 45.38 -9.17
CA PHE A 146 1.73 44.00 -9.24
C PHE A 146 0.86 43.61 -8.06
N VAL A 147 -0.10 42.74 -8.33
CA VAL A 147 -0.70 41.86 -7.33
C VAL A 147 -0.15 40.45 -7.51
N LYS A 148 0.11 39.76 -6.39
CA LYS A 148 0.74 38.44 -6.35
C LYS A 148 -0.15 37.50 -5.54
N THR A 149 -0.32 36.28 -6.04
CA THR A 149 -1.18 35.27 -5.40
C THR A 149 -0.69 34.90 -4.00
N SER A 150 0.60 34.58 -3.87
CA SER A 150 1.00 33.57 -2.88
C SER A 150 2.48 33.66 -2.47
N THR A 151 2.82 33.29 -1.23
CA THR A 151 4.21 33.35 -0.73
C THR A 151 5.03 32.10 -1.05
N GLY A 152 4.37 30.94 -1.11
CA GLY A 152 5.00 29.62 -1.16
C GLY A 152 5.21 28.96 0.22
N TYR A 153 4.84 29.66 1.30
CA TYR A 153 5.04 29.24 2.70
C TYR A 153 3.74 29.31 3.52
N GLY A 154 2.58 29.22 2.84
CA GLY A 154 1.31 29.06 3.52
C GLY A 154 1.19 27.66 4.14
N PHE A 155 0.47 27.56 5.25
CA PHE A 155 0.20 26.31 5.97
C PHE A 155 -1.30 26.27 6.30
N VAL A 156 -2.11 25.75 5.39
CA VAL A 156 -3.55 25.57 5.65
C VAL A 156 -3.76 24.22 6.31
N LYS A 157 -4.15 24.24 7.60
CA LYS A 157 -4.50 23.03 8.34
C LYS A 157 -5.77 22.42 7.74
N GLN A 158 -5.64 21.20 7.25
CA GLN A 158 -6.73 20.42 6.69
C GLN A 158 -7.51 19.74 7.83
N SER A 159 -8.72 19.26 7.51
CA SER A 159 -9.60 18.58 8.48
C SER A 159 -8.97 17.31 9.08
N ASP A 160 -8.01 16.71 8.40
CA ASP A 160 -7.25 15.53 8.85
C ASP A 160 -6.04 15.87 9.74
N GLY A 161 -5.79 17.16 9.99
CA GLY A 161 -4.66 17.64 10.79
C GLY A 161 -3.36 17.88 10.01
N SER A 162 -3.30 17.53 8.72
CA SER A 162 -2.18 17.86 7.83
C SER A 162 -2.17 19.35 7.46
N TYR A 163 -1.05 19.86 6.94
CA TYR A 163 -0.94 21.22 6.43
C TYR A 163 -0.62 21.17 4.95
N ASN A 164 -1.48 21.75 4.12
CA ASN A 164 -1.30 21.82 2.67
C ASN A 164 -1.36 23.27 2.17
N TYR A 165 -0.89 23.45 0.94
CA TYR A 165 -0.75 24.73 0.26
C TYR A 165 -1.00 24.55 -1.24
N LEU A 166 -1.96 25.29 -1.80
CA LEU A 166 -2.36 25.26 -3.21
C LEU A 166 -1.54 26.25 -4.04
N GLY A 167 -1.40 27.50 -3.57
CA GLY A 167 -0.67 28.54 -4.28
C GLY A 167 -1.51 29.23 -5.36
N ALA A 168 -0.91 29.51 -6.52
CA ALA A 168 -1.61 30.16 -7.63
C ALA A 168 -2.60 29.20 -8.33
N THR A 169 -3.90 29.43 -8.13
CA THR A 169 -4.96 28.71 -8.85
C THR A 169 -5.45 29.50 -10.08
N ILE A 170 -5.88 28.81 -11.14
CA ILE A 170 -6.47 29.47 -12.32
C ILE A 170 -7.73 30.25 -11.96
N LYS A 171 -8.53 29.76 -11.00
CA LYS A 171 -9.71 30.45 -10.49
C LYS A 171 -9.33 31.81 -9.93
N ASP A 172 -8.34 31.87 -9.03
CA ASP A 172 -7.93 33.12 -8.42
C ASP A 172 -7.24 34.04 -9.42
N LEU A 173 -6.43 33.50 -10.34
CA LEU A 173 -5.77 34.32 -11.36
C LEU A 173 -6.78 34.99 -12.30
N LYS A 174 -7.83 34.28 -12.72
CA LYS A 174 -8.93 34.87 -13.50
C LYS A 174 -9.68 35.93 -12.70
N LEU A 175 -9.97 35.66 -11.43
CA LEU A 175 -10.62 36.61 -10.53
C LEU A 175 -9.77 37.87 -10.35
N MET A 176 -8.48 37.71 -10.06
CA MET A 176 -7.53 38.81 -9.94
C MET A 176 -7.44 39.59 -11.24
N ARG A 177 -7.44 38.92 -12.41
CA ARG A 177 -7.39 39.63 -13.69
C ARG A 177 -8.65 40.41 -14.00
N GLN A 178 -9.81 39.88 -13.64
CA GLN A 178 -11.10 40.54 -13.81
C GLN A 178 -11.24 41.79 -12.93
N HIS A 179 -10.68 41.79 -11.73
CA HIS A 179 -10.88 42.86 -10.74
C HIS A 179 -9.69 43.81 -10.57
N SER A 180 -8.50 43.44 -11.05
CA SER A 180 -7.36 44.36 -11.14
C SER A 180 -7.47 45.25 -12.38
N GLY A 181 -7.24 46.55 -12.21
CA GLY A 181 -7.18 47.49 -13.33
C GLY A 181 -6.12 47.12 -14.37
N PRO A 182 -6.25 47.59 -15.62
CA PRO A 182 -5.41 47.17 -16.75
C PRO A 182 -3.92 47.49 -16.57
N GLU A 183 -3.59 48.52 -15.79
CA GLU A 183 -2.20 48.89 -15.48
C GLU A 183 -1.57 47.98 -14.40
N VAL A 184 -2.38 47.37 -13.53
CA VAL A 184 -1.91 46.47 -12.48
C VAL A 184 -1.60 45.10 -13.08
N GLN A 185 -0.36 44.70 -12.94
CA GLN A 185 0.16 43.43 -13.43
C GLN A 185 -0.12 42.29 -12.44
N ILE A 186 -0.08 41.04 -12.91
CA ILE A 186 -0.36 39.87 -12.06
C ILE A 186 0.86 38.96 -12.04
N LYS A 187 1.26 38.58 -10.82
CA LYS A 187 2.30 37.59 -10.56
C LYS A 187 1.70 36.31 -9.98
N ALA A 188 1.77 35.21 -10.73
CA ALA A 188 1.45 33.88 -10.22
C ALA A 188 2.65 33.32 -9.46
N ALA A 189 2.47 32.92 -8.21
CA ALA A 189 3.51 32.29 -7.40
C ALA A 189 2.94 31.12 -6.59
N GLY A 190 3.74 30.06 -6.40
CA GLY A 190 3.28 28.79 -5.86
C GLY A 190 2.50 27.98 -6.90
N GLY A 191 2.95 26.76 -7.22
CA GLY A 191 2.25 25.84 -8.11
C GLY A 191 2.66 25.87 -9.60
N VAL A 192 3.31 26.92 -10.09
CA VAL A 192 3.80 26.98 -11.50
C VAL A 192 5.16 26.28 -11.61
N ARG A 193 5.19 25.05 -12.13
CA ARG A 193 6.42 24.22 -12.15
C ARG A 193 6.88 23.81 -13.55
N THR A 194 5.99 23.85 -14.54
CA THR A 194 6.27 23.42 -15.92
C THR A 194 6.10 24.56 -16.92
N LEU A 195 6.61 24.37 -18.14
CA LEU A 195 6.38 25.29 -19.24
C LEU A 195 4.89 25.42 -19.58
N ASP A 196 4.15 24.30 -19.57
CA ASP A 196 2.71 24.32 -19.87
C ASP A 196 1.92 25.10 -18.81
N ASP A 197 2.31 25.03 -17.53
CA ASP A 197 1.74 25.88 -16.48
C ASP A 197 2.00 27.36 -16.75
N LEU A 198 3.26 27.69 -17.08
CA LEU A 198 3.66 29.06 -17.41
C LEU A 198 2.85 29.60 -18.59
N LEU A 199 2.74 28.83 -19.68
CA LEU A 199 1.99 29.22 -20.87
C LEU A 199 0.49 29.35 -20.57
N HIS A 200 -0.06 28.49 -19.70
CA HIS A 200 -1.46 28.58 -19.30
C HIS A 200 -1.74 29.85 -18.49
N VAL A 201 -0.96 30.14 -17.44
CA VAL A 201 -1.17 31.36 -16.67
C VAL A 201 -0.92 32.61 -17.52
N MET A 202 0.05 32.56 -18.43
CA MET A 202 0.30 33.65 -19.38
C MET A 202 -0.90 33.91 -20.29
N SER A 203 -1.57 32.85 -20.77
CA SER A 203 -2.75 32.97 -21.65
C SER A 203 -3.95 33.66 -21.00
N ILE A 204 -4.05 33.65 -19.66
CA ILE A 204 -5.13 34.29 -18.90
C ILE A 204 -4.75 35.68 -18.38
N GLY A 205 -3.63 36.25 -18.85
CA GLY A 205 -3.22 37.63 -18.54
C GLY A 205 -2.28 37.76 -17.34
N VAL A 206 -1.65 36.67 -16.88
CA VAL A 206 -0.53 36.75 -15.94
C VAL A 206 0.72 37.22 -16.68
N THR A 207 1.42 38.19 -16.10
CA THR A 207 2.58 38.83 -16.73
C THR A 207 3.88 38.62 -15.97
N ARG A 208 3.83 37.91 -14.83
CA ARG A 208 5.01 37.43 -14.10
C ARG A 208 4.73 36.10 -13.42
N ILE A 209 5.74 35.24 -13.32
CA ILE A 209 5.67 34.06 -12.47
C ILE A 209 6.81 34.02 -11.46
N GLY A 210 6.55 33.53 -10.24
CA GLY A 210 7.59 33.16 -9.28
C GLY A 210 7.83 31.66 -9.32
N ALA A 211 9.06 31.23 -9.62
CA ALA A 211 9.40 29.81 -9.75
C ALA A 211 10.82 29.49 -9.26
N THR A 212 11.00 28.27 -8.75
CA THR A 212 12.32 27.66 -8.50
C THR A 212 12.78 26.80 -9.67
N ALA A 213 11.84 26.24 -10.45
CA ALA A 213 12.08 25.35 -11.59
C ALA A 213 12.47 26.10 -12.90
N THR A 214 13.19 27.22 -12.80
CA THR A 214 13.54 28.08 -13.94
C THR A 214 14.22 27.32 -15.08
N VAL A 215 15.25 26.54 -14.75
CA VAL A 215 16.04 25.79 -15.75
C VAL A 215 15.15 24.80 -16.50
N ALA A 216 14.37 24.01 -15.77
CA ALA A 216 13.47 23.02 -16.37
C ALA A 216 12.44 23.67 -17.31
N ILE A 217 11.84 24.79 -16.91
CA ILE A 217 10.86 25.53 -17.72
C ILE A 217 11.51 26.05 -19.01
N LEU A 218 12.71 26.64 -18.92
CA LEU A 218 13.38 27.24 -20.08
C LEU A 218 14.04 26.21 -20.99
N ASP A 219 14.53 25.10 -20.45
CA ASP A 219 15.02 23.98 -21.27
C ASP A 219 13.90 23.36 -22.09
N GLU A 220 12.73 23.16 -21.49
CA GLU A 220 11.56 22.70 -22.23
C GLU A 220 11.12 23.71 -23.29
N ALA A 221 11.19 25.02 -22.99
CA ALA A 221 10.89 26.07 -23.96
C ALA A 221 11.83 25.99 -25.18
N ARG A 222 13.14 25.85 -24.92
CA ARG A 222 14.15 25.66 -25.97
C ARG A 222 13.90 24.41 -26.80
N LYS A 223 13.55 23.28 -26.16
CA LYS A 223 13.21 22.03 -26.85
C LYS A 223 12.00 22.18 -27.78
N ARG A 224 11.01 22.98 -27.38
CA ARG A 224 9.82 23.30 -28.19
C ARG A 224 10.06 24.41 -29.22
N GLY A 225 11.30 24.86 -29.42
CA GLY A 225 11.65 25.90 -30.38
C GLY A 225 11.21 27.30 -29.97
N ILE A 226 10.90 27.52 -28.69
CA ILE A 226 10.55 28.84 -28.14
C ILE A 226 11.86 29.57 -27.85
N GLY A 227 12.24 30.46 -28.77
CA GLY A 227 13.42 31.31 -28.67
C GLY A 227 13.07 32.76 -28.32
N ASN A 228 13.87 33.69 -28.85
CA ASN A 228 13.68 35.12 -28.64
C ASN A 228 12.61 35.75 -29.55
N GLU A 229 12.25 35.07 -30.63
CA GLU A 229 11.20 35.52 -31.55
C GLU A 229 9.82 35.07 -31.05
N PRO A 230 8.76 35.88 -31.20
CA PRO A 230 7.40 35.46 -30.87
C PRO A 230 6.96 34.25 -31.71
N VAL A 231 6.56 33.17 -31.05
CA VAL A 231 6.05 31.95 -31.70
C VAL A 231 4.66 31.62 -31.17
N THR A 232 3.76 31.17 -32.05
CA THR A 232 2.49 30.58 -31.62
C THR A 232 2.76 29.16 -31.14
N VAL A 233 2.41 28.89 -29.89
CA VAL A 233 2.66 27.61 -29.24
C VAL A 233 1.36 27.01 -28.73
N THR A 234 1.24 25.69 -28.84
CA THR A 234 0.17 24.95 -28.17
C THR A 234 0.69 24.50 -26.80
N PHE A 235 -0.08 24.77 -25.76
CA PHE A 235 0.19 24.26 -24.42
C PHE A 235 -0.99 23.40 -23.98
N LYS A 236 -0.74 22.45 -23.08
CA LYS A 236 -1.81 21.70 -22.43
C LYS A 236 -2.26 22.49 -21.21
N PRO A 237 -3.46 23.09 -21.20
CA PRO A 237 -3.92 23.82 -20.03
C PRO A 237 -3.96 22.86 -18.85
N HIS A 238 -3.24 23.19 -17.78
CA HIS A 238 -3.49 22.55 -16.50
C HIS A 238 -4.92 22.94 -16.10
N VAL A 239 -5.89 22.06 -16.33
CA VAL A 239 -7.27 22.26 -15.88
C VAL A 239 -7.15 22.49 -14.38
N SER A 240 -7.50 23.68 -13.86
CA SER A 240 -7.76 23.81 -12.43
C SER A 240 -8.93 22.91 -12.17
N HIS A 241 -8.65 21.76 -11.57
CA HIS A 241 -9.58 20.67 -11.46
C HIS A 241 -10.79 21.17 -10.65
N ASP A 242 -11.96 21.22 -11.29
CA ASP A 242 -13.20 21.07 -10.54
C ASP A 242 -13.02 19.82 -9.68
N ALA A 243 -13.46 19.86 -8.42
CA ALA A 243 -13.30 18.81 -7.43
C ALA A 243 -13.71 17.40 -7.89
N PHE A 244 -14.37 17.28 -9.04
CA PHE A 244 -14.75 16.05 -9.73
C PHE A 244 -13.62 15.41 -10.57
N LEU A 245 -12.69 16.21 -11.10
CA LEU A 245 -11.47 15.75 -11.77
C LEU A 245 -10.30 15.64 -10.79
N ASP A 246 -10.31 16.37 -9.68
CA ASP A 246 -9.50 16.01 -8.50
C ASP A 246 -10.00 14.73 -7.86
N LEU A 247 -11.23 14.28 -8.13
CA LEU A 247 -11.68 12.93 -7.77
C LEU A 247 -11.22 11.89 -8.80
N LEU A 248 -10.98 12.26 -10.06
CA LEU A 248 -10.49 11.36 -11.12
C LEU A 248 -8.97 11.33 -11.24
N ILE A 249 -8.29 12.39 -10.82
CA ILE A 249 -6.86 12.49 -10.55
C ILE A 249 -6.61 12.16 -9.08
N LEU A 250 -7.50 12.31 -8.09
CA LEU A 250 -7.40 11.46 -6.89
C LEU A 250 -7.76 10.03 -7.25
N VAL A 251 -8.50 9.68 -8.30
CA VAL A 251 -8.62 8.25 -8.66
C VAL A 251 -7.40 7.81 -9.45
N ASP A 252 -6.78 8.61 -10.33
CA ASP A 252 -5.56 8.26 -11.09
C ASP A 252 -4.28 8.44 -10.25
N LEU A 253 -4.23 9.47 -9.41
CA LEU A 253 -3.26 9.69 -8.34
C LEU A 253 -3.59 8.76 -7.17
N MET A 254 -4.78 8.59 -6.58
CA MET A 254 -5.03 7.43 -5.68
C MET A 254 -5.11 6.07 -6.40
N LEU A 255 -4.76 6.00 -7.69
CA LEU A 255 -4.29 4.79 -8.38
C LEU A 255 -2.76 4.78 -8.51
N ARG A 256 -2.07 5.93 -8.60
CA ARG A 256 -0.60 6.12 -8.59
C ARG A 256 0.01 6.24 -7.19
N ILE A 257 -0.41 7.19 -6.35
CA ILE A 257 -0.52 7.20 -4.87
C ILE A 257 -1.42 6.08 -4.34
N GLY A 258 -2.36 5.55 -5.13
CA GLY A 258 -2.90 4.21 -4.86
C GLY A 258 -1.76 3.23 -4.82
N TYR A 259 -1.05 3.17 -5.92
CA TYR A 259 0.08 2.29 -6.03
C TYR A 259 1.30 2.67 -5.14
N TRP A 260 1.46 3.93 -4.71
CA TRP A 260 2.58 4.44 -3.89
C TRP A 260 2.24 4.75 -2.43
N LEU A 261 0.97 4.68 -2.03
CA LEU A 261 0.43 5.02 -0.70
C LEU A 261 -0.64 3.98 -0.28
N THR A 262 -1.18 3.23 -1.25
CA THR A 262 -2.03 2.04 -1.07
C THR A 262 -1.43 0.70 -1.54
N PHE A 263 -0.33 0.66 -2.31
CA PHE A 263 0.52 -0.51 -2.50
C PHE A 263 1.91 -0.25 -1.89
N GLY A 264 2.74 0.70 -2.32
CA GLY A 264 4.11 0.92 -1.81
C GLY A 264 4.26 0.74 -0.28
N PRO A 265 3.71 1.62 0.57
CA PRO A 265 3.68 1.49 2.02
C PRO A 265 2.78 0.36 2.54
N ARG A 266 1.71 -0.01 1.82
CA ARG A 266 0.72 -1.00 2.28
C ARG A 266 1.24 -2.43 2.12
N THR A 267 1.68 -2.80 0.93
CA THR A 267 2.51 -3.99 0.65
C THR A 267 3.81 -3.93 1.45
N TYR A 268 4.46 -2.77 1.61
CA TYR A 268 5.66 -2.66 2.47
C TYR A 268 5.35 -2.99 3.93
N TYR A 269 4.38 -2.36 4.60
CA TYR A 269 4.06 -2.68 6.00
C TYR A 269 3.45 -4.08 6.19
N LEU A 270 2.68 -4.58 5.21
CA LEU A 270 2.16 -5.95 5.18
C LEU A 270 3.30 -6.98 5.09
N PHE A 271 4.31 -6.69 4.26
CA PHE A 271 5.38 -7.62 3.90
C PHE A 271 6.73 -7.37 4.62
N HIS A 272 6.86 -6.26 5.34
CA HIS A 272 7.97 -5.91 6.25
C HIS A 272 7.53 -5.94 7.73
N GLY A 273 6.47 -6.68 8.06
CA GLY A 273 6.20 -7.08 9.45
C GLY A 273 5.66 -5.98 10.38
N SER A 274 4.93 -5.00 9.85
CA SER A 274 4.21 -3.99 10.64
C SER A 274 2.67 -4.09 10.46
N PRO A 275 2.04 -5.22 10.82
CA PRO A 275 0.61 -5.46 10.58
C PRO A 275 -0.31 -4.44 11.27
N ASN A 276 0.11 -3.91 12.42
CA ASN A 276 -0.61 -2.87 13.17
C ASN A 276 -0.74 -1.54 12.39
N LEU A 277 0.17 -1.26 11.46
CA LEU A 277 0.09 -0.11 10.55
C LEU A 277 -0.60 -0.50 9.24
N ALA A 278 -0.41 -1.73 8.77
CA ALA A 278 -1.02 -2.22 7.54
C ALA A 278 -2.56 -2.20 7.61
N TRP A 279 -3.15 -2.58 8.75
CA TRP A 279 -4.60 -2.66 8.91
C TRP A 279 -5.33 -1.30 8.83
N PRO A 280 -4.96 -0.26 9.60
CA PRO A 280 -5.56 1.08 9.45
C PRO A 280 -5.40 1.64 8.04
N VAL A 281 -4.25 1.40 7.40
CA VAL A 281 -4.00 1.84 6.03
C VAL A 281 -4.91 1.09 5.04
N CYS A 282 -5.09 -0.22 5.19
CA CYS A 282 -6.06 -1.02 4.43
C CYS A 282 -7.48 -0.47 4.58
N GLY A 283 -7.94 -0.29 5.82
CA GLY A 283 -9.24 0.27 6.15
C GLY A 283 -9.47 1.67 5.57
N CYS A 284 -8.48 2.56 5.61
CA CYS A 284 -8.55 3.87 4.97
C CYS A 284 -8.75 3.75 3.45
N GLY A 285 -8.02 2.86 2.77
CA GLY A 285 -8.23 2.66 1.32
C GLY A 285 -9.61 2.09 0.98
N LEU A 286 -10.14 1.20 1.81
CA LEU A 286 -11.51 0.72 1.66
C LEU A 286 -12.53 1.86 1.80
N ARG A 287 -12.39 2.70 2.83
CA ARG A 287 -13.29 3.87 3.05
C ARG A 287 -13.23 4.87 1.90
N ILE A 288 -12.04 5.11 1.36
CA ILE A 288 -11.83 5.96 0.19
C ILE A 288 -12.54 5.35 -1.03
N ALA A 289 -12.36 4.05 -1.31
CA ALA A 289 -13.03 3.38 -2.42
C ALA A 289 -14.56 3.37 -2.29
N GLN A 290 -15.07 3.26 -1.07
CA GLN A 290 -16.49 3.41 -0.76
C GLN A 290 -16.98 4.82 -1.05
N ALA A 291 -16.26 5.86 -0.58
CA ALA A 291 -16.57 7.26 -0.86
C ALA A 291 -16.56 7.59 -2.37
N LEU A 292 -15.69 6.94 -3.13
CA LEU A 292 -15.58 7.04 -4.59
C LEU A 292 -16.63 6.20 -5.35
N ASN A 293 -17.52 5.52 -4.63
CA ASN A 293 -18.51 4.58 -5.17
C ASN A 293 -17.89 3.54 -6.11
N LEU A 294 -16.66 3.08 -5.82
CA LEU A 294 -16.00 2.04 -6.62
C LEU A 294 -16.69 0.68 -6.45
N HIS A 295 -17.29 0.45 -5.27
CA HIS A 295 -18.13 -0.71 -4.93
C HIS A 295 -19.49 -0.74 -5.65
N ARG A 296 -19.83 0.28 -6.44
CA ARG A 296 -21.11 0.41 -7.13
C ARG A 296 -20.97 0.58 -8.65
N LYS A 297 -21.93 0.06 -9.40
CA LYS A 297 -22.09 0.34 -10.83
C LYS A 297 -22.35 1.84 -11.02
N PRO A 298 -21.73 2.48 -12.03
CA PRO A 298 -21.97 3.89 -12.31
C PRO A 298 -23.44 4.13 -12.68
N SER A 299 -24.06 5.14 -12.06
CA SER A 299 -25.51 5.41 -12.12
C SER A 299 -26.01 6.08 -13.41
N ASN A 300 -25.13 6.41 -14.36
CA ASN A 300 -25.52 6.97 -15.65
C ASN A 300 -25.46 5.90 -16.74
N SER A 301 -26.61 5.27 -16.98
CA SER A 301 -26.86 4.37 -18.09
C SER A 301 -27.00 5.13 -19.42
N GLU A 302 -25.94 5.79 -19.89
CA GLU A 302 -25.79 5.95 -21.34
C GLU A 302 -25.23 4.64 -21.89
N PRO A 303 -25.72 4.15 -23.04
CA PRO A 303 -25.18 2.93 -23.62
C PRO A 303 -23.69 3.13 -23.88
N VAL A 304 -22.86 2.24 -23.34
CA VAL A 304 -21.40 2.28 -23.45
C VAL A 304 -21.02 2.00 -24.91
N THR A 305 -21.09 3.01 -25.76
CA THR A 305 -20.74 2.92 -27.19
C THR A 305 -19.32 3.42 -27.46
N SER A 306 -18.69 4.14 -26.52
CA SER A 306 -17.33 4.65 -26.70
C SER A 306 -16.27 3.74 -26.04
N PRO A 307 -15.18 3.40 -26.77
CA PRO A 307 -14.06 2.63 -26.21
C PRO A 307 -13.36 3.28 -25.00
N GLU A 308 -13.50 4.59 -24.85
CA GLU A 308 -12.95 5.33 -23.70
C GLU A 308 -13.81 5.16 -22.44
N ALA A 309 -15.14 5.14 -22.58
CA ALA A 309 -16.05 4.86 -21.47
C ALA A 309 -15.87 3.42 -20.95
N GLN A 310 -15.70 2.45 -21.86
CA GLN A 310 -15.42 1.06 -21.49
C GLN A 310 -14.10 0.93 -20.72
N ARG A 311 -13.03 1.59 -21.17
CA ARG A 311 -11.75 1.61 -20.44
C ARG A 311 -11.89 2.20 -19.04
N LYS A 312 -12.62 3.31 -18.89
CA LYS A 312 -12.87 3.92 -17.57
C LYS A 312 -13.63 2.99 -16.63
N ILE A 313 -14.62 2.25 -17.15
CA ILE A 313 -15.38 1.27 -16.36
C ILE A 313 -14.48 0.12 -15.92
N GLU A 314 -13.70 -0.46 -16.84
CA GLU A 314 -12.79 -1.56 -16.49
C GLU A 314 -11.69 -1.13 -15.51
N THR A 315 -11.15 0.08 -15.63
CA THR A 315 -10.21 0.62 -14.63
C THR A 315 -10.88 0.71 -13.25
N ARG A 316 -12.10 1.24 -13.15
CA ARG A 316 -12.83 1.30 -11.87
C ARG A 316 -13.04 -0.09 -11.26
N LYS A 317 -13.38 -1.10 -12.07
CA LYS A 317 -13.51 -2.50 -11.63
C LYS A 317 -12.17 -3.02 -11.09
N ARG A 318 -11.05 -2.78 -11.79
CA ARG A 318 -9.70 -3.20 -11.35
C ARG A 318 -9.36 -2.65 -9.97
N CYS A 319 -9.66 -1.37 -9.73
CA CYS A 319 -9.43 -0.74 -8.43
C CYS A 319 -10.22 -1.41 -7.31
N TRP A 320 -11.51 -1.62 -7.53
CA TRP A 320 -12.39 -2.21 -6.53
C TRP A 320 -11.95 -3.63 -6.17
N TRP A 321 -11.71 -4.46 -7.19
CA TRP A 321 -11.34 -5.85 -6.99
C TRP A 321 -9.95 -6.02 -6.37
N ALA A 322 -8.99 -5.13 -6.65
CA ALA A 322 -7.70 -5.13 -5.96
C ALA A 322 -7.84 -4.84 -4.45
N ILE A 323 -8.73 -3.92 -4.07
CA ILE A 323 -9.02 -3.62 -2.66
C ILE A 323 -9.71 -4.81 -1.99
N TYR A 324 -10.66 -5.43 -2.70
CA TYR A 324 -11.36 -6.62 -2.21
C TYR A 324 -10.38 -7.79 -1.95
N GLU A 325 -9.47 -8.05 -2.88
CA GLU A 325 -8.43 -9.08 -2.77
C GLU A 325 -7.53 -8.85 -1.54
N ILE A 326 -7.03 -7.62 -1.36
CA ILE A 326 -6.16 -7.28 -0.24
C ILE A 326 -6.91 -7.38 1.10
N GLU A 327 -8.14 -6.86 1.17
CA GLU A 327 -8.94 -6.94 2.40
C GLU A 327 -9.19 -8.39 2.81
N THR A 328 -9.52 -9.24 1.83
CA THR A 328 -9.69 -10.68 2.04
C THR A 328 -8.38 -11.32 2.50
N PHE A 329 -7.27 -11.02 1.83
CA PHE A 329 -5.95 -11.54 2.17
C PHE A 329 -5.50 -11.13 3.57
N CYS A 330 -5.74 -9.88 3.98
CA CYS A 330 -5.47 -9.39 5.34
C CYS A 330 -6.33 -10.09 6.39
N SER A 331 -7.61 -10.31 6.09
CA SER A 331 -8.53 -11.02 6.98
C SER A 331 -8.11 -12.47 7.19
N ILE A 332 -7.60 -13.13 6.15
CA ILE A 332 -7.05 -14.50 6.23
C ILE A 332 -5.75 -14.51 7.01
N SER A 333 -4.82 -13.60 6.67
CA SER A 333 -3.43 -13.71 7.11
C SER A 333 -3.19 -13.15 8.51
N TYR A 334 -4.01 -12.20 8.96
CA TYR A 334 -3.87 -11.52 10.27
C TYR A 334 -5.16 -11.52 11.09
N GLY A 335 -6.27 -12.05 10.55
CA GLY A 335 -7.47 -12.26 11.34
C GLY A 335 -8.34 -11.06 11.59
N TYR A 336 -8.10 -9.97 10.87
CA TYR A 336 -8.88 -8.76 11.04
C TYR A 336 -10.32 -8.96 10.55
N PRO A 337 -11.31 -8.31 11.19
CA PRO A 337 -12.69 -8.36 10.72
C PRO A 337 -12.82 -7.77 9.32
N HIS A 338 -13.44 -8.52 8.42
CA HIS A 338 -13.62 -8.09 7.03
C HIS A 338 -14.50 -6.83 6.93
N GLY A 339 -13.99 -5.74 6.35
CA GLY A 339 -14.70 -4.45 6.30
C GLY A 339 -15.74 -4.29 5.18
N ILE A 340 -15.68 -5.14 4.15
CA ILE A 340 -16.60 -5.11 2.99
C ILE A 340 -17.88 -5.89 3.28
N VAL A 341 -19.04 -5.29 2.97
CA VAL A 341 -20.35 -5.95 3.02
C VAL A 341 -20.84 -6.20 1.58
N ASP A 342 -20.95 -7.47 1.17
CA ASP A 342 -21.25 -7.79 -0.24
C ASP A 342 -22.64 -7.35 -0.68
N ALA A 343 -23.59 -7.27 0.25
CA ALA A 343 -24.92 -6.74 -0.03
C ALA A 343 -24.92 -5.26 -0.51
N ASP A 344 -23.86 -4.51 -0.20
CA ASP A 344 -23.66 -3.13 -0.64
C ASP A 344 -22.88 -3.04 -1.97
N CYS A 345 -22.38 -4.17 -2.47
CA CYS A 345 -21.52 -4.24 -3.65
C CYS A 345 -22.31 -4.77 -4.86
N ASN A 346 -22.26 -4.07 -5.99
CA ASN A 346 -22.89 -4.56 -7.24
C ASN A 346 -21.96 -4.49 -8.46
N VAL A 347 -20.65 -4.41 -8.23
CA VAL A 347 -19.61 -4.37 -9.25
C VAL A 347 -19.46 -5.75 -9.90
N GLU A 348 -19.43 -5.77 -11.23
CA GLU A 348 -19.17 -6.99 -12.00
C GLU A 348 -17.70 -7.39 -11.94
N PHE A 349 -17.42 -8.68 -12.13
CA PHE A 349 -16.06 -9.15 -12.32
C PHE A 349 -15.38 -8.49 -13.54
N LEU A 350 -14.06 -8.52 -13.53
CA LEU A 350 -13.21 -8.04 -14.62
C LEU A 350 -13.48 -8.81 -15.91
N ASP A 351 -13.47 -8.11 -17.04
CA ASP A 351 -13.43 -8.77 -18.34
C ASP A 351 -11.97 -9.21 -18.64
N PRO A 352 -11.68 -10.53 -18.68
CA PRO A 352 -10.33 -11.01 -18.96
C PRO A 352 -9.85 -10.64 -20.37
N LEU A 353 -10.73 -10.22 -21.29
CA LEU A 353 -10.39 -9.87 -22.67
C LEU A 353 -10.32 -8.36 -22.93
N ALA A 354 -10.47 -7.51 -21.91
CA ALA A 354 -10.55 -6.06 -22.06
C ALA A 354 -9.35 -5.38 -22.76
N THR A 355 -8.22 -6.08 -22.92
CA THR A 355 -7.02 -5.61 -23.62
C THR A 355 -6.89 -6.07 -25.08
N SER A 356 -7.73 -7.00 -25.55
CA SER A 356 -7.70 -7.51 -26.93
C SER A 356 -8.76 -6.82 -27.80
N PRO A 357 -8.40 -6.25 -28.97
CA PRO A 357 -9.38 -5.66 -29.87
C PRO A 357 -10.21 -6.77 -30.54
N GLY A 358 -11.39 -7.04 -29.98
CA GLY A 358 -12.42 -7.87 -30.61
C GLY A 358 -12.95 -8.98 -29.72
N GLN A 359 -14.27 -8.94 -29.51
CA GLN A 359 -15.16 -9.93 -28.85
C GLN A 359 -15.16 -9.92 -27.32
N SER A 360 -16.07 -9.13 -26.74
CA SER A 360 -16.62 -9.45 -25.42
C SER A 360 -17.42 -10.76 -25.51
N PRO A 361 -17.29 -11.70 -24.57
CA PRO A 361 -18.06 -12.93 -24.60
C PRO A 361 -19.53 -12.63 -24.29
N ALA A 362 -20.44 -13.15 -25.11
CA ALA A 362 -21.88 -12.93 -24.98
C ALA A 362 -22.53 -13.64 -23.76
N SER A 363 -21.79 -14.46 -22.99
CA SER A 363 -22.31 -15.10 -21.76
C SER A 363 -21.21 -15.61 -20.81
N TYR A 364 -21.56 -15.73 -19.51
CA TYR A 364 -20.70 -16.17 -18.39
C TYR A 364 -20.06 -17.56 -18.56
N ASN A 365 -20.62 -18.45 -19.38
CA ASN A 365 -20.11 -19.83 -19.55
C ASN A 365 -19.15 -20.00 -20.75
N ALA A 366 -18.87 -18.93 -21.50
CA ALA A 366 -18.01 -18.96 -22.70
C ALA A 366 -16.49 -18.81 -22.40
N VAL A 367 -16.11 -18.64 -21.13
CA VAL A 367 -14.72 -18.35 -20.69
C VAL A 367 -13.75 -19.53 -20.93
N HIS A 368 -14.26 -20.74 -21.13
CA HIS A 368 -13.45 -21.96 -21.27
C HIS A 368 -12.68 -22.12 -22.61
N GLN A 369 -12.83 -21.21 -23.58
CA GLN A 369 -12.24 -21.36 -24.92
C GLN A 369 -11.34 -20.20 -25.37
N CYS A 370 -11.05 -19.22 -24.50
CA CYS A 370 -10.23 -18.06 -24.86
C CYS A 370 -8.76 -18.20 -24.42
N PRO A 371 -7.79 -17.69 -25.20
CA PRO A 371 -6.38 -17.68 -24.80
C PRO A 371 -6.22 -16.80 -23.57
N ALA A 372 -5.59 -17.30 -22.49
CA ALA A 372 -5.48 -16.52 -21.27
C ALA A 372 -4.58 -15.30 -21.48
N THR A 373 -5.04 -14.19 -20.93
CA THR A 373 -4.43 -12.87 -20.99
C THR A 373 -3.77 -12.56 -19.65
N LEU A 374 -2.94 -11.50 -19.58
CA LEU A 374 -2.39 -11.00 -18.32
C LEU A 374 -3.49 -10.71 -17.27
N LEU A 375 -4.68 -10.27 -17.71
CA LEU A 375 -5.83 -9.95 -16.85
C LEU A 375 -6.57 -11.20 -16.33
N SER A 376 -6.35 -12.37 -16.93
CA SER A 376 -7.02 -13.61 -16.53
C SER A 376 -6.64 -14.01 -15.10
N TYR A 377 -5.41 -13.74 -14.68
CA TYR A 377 -4.96 -13.90 -13.30
C TYR A 377 -5.80 -13.08 -12.30
N LYS A 378 -6.05 -11.80 -12.62
CA LYS A 378 -6.82 -10.91 -11.74
C LYS A 378 -8.27 -11.33 -11.62
N TYR A 379 -8.90 -11.72 -12.72
CA TYR A 379 -10.23 -12.32 -12.68
C TYR A 379 -10.30 -13.54 -11.75
N LEU A 380 -9.33 -14.46 -11.86
CA LEU A 380 -9.28 -15.67 -11.03
C LEU A 380 -9.06 -15.36 -9.54
N MET A 381 -8.14 -14.46 -9.20
CA MET A 381 -7.87 -14.05 -7.82
C MET A 381 -9.05 -13.32 -7.17
N SER A 382 -9.73 -12.47 -7.92
CA SER A 382 -10.95 -11.79 -7.44
C SER A 382 -12.05 -12.79 -7.13
N LYS A 383 -12.24 -13.79 -8.01
CA LYS A 383 -13.22 -14.87 -7.79
C LYS A 383 -12.84 -15.72 -6.57
N LEU A 384 -11.57 -16.07 -6.41
CA LEU A 384 -11.08 -16.80 -5.23
C LEU A 384 -11.31 -16.01 -3.94
N SER A 385 -11.08 -14.70 -3.95
CA SER A 385 -11.26 -13.84 -2.78
C SER A 385 -12.72 -13.82 -2.30
N VAL A 386 -13.69 -13.82 -3.22
CA VAL A 386 -15.12 -13.96 -2.87
C VAL A 386 -15.38 -15.31 -2.21
N LEU A 387 -14.84 -16.41 -2.76
CA LEU A 387 -14.98 -17.74 -2.14
C LEU A 387 -14.36 -17.79 -0.74
N LEU A 388 -13.17 -17.21 -0.56
CA LEU A 388 -12.46 -17.20 0.71
C LEU A 388 -13.18 -16.36 1.76
N LYS A 389 -13.84 -15.28 1.37
CA LYS A 389 -14.70 -14.52 2.29
C LYS A 389 -15.89 -15.34 2.78
N ASP A 390 -16.52 -16.13 1.91
CA ASP A 390 -17.57 -17.07 2.33
C ASP A 390 -17.02 -18.08 3.34
N VAL A 391 -15.80 -18.60 3.11
CA VAL A 391 -15.10 -19.49 4.06
C VAL A 391 -14.92 -18.81 5.43
N LEU A 392 -14.41 -17.57 5.46
CA LEU A 392 -14.21 -16.81 6.71
C LEU A 392 -15.53 -16.56 7.45
N THR A 393 -16.60 -16.23 6.72
CA THR A 393 -17.91 -15.94 7.30
C THR A 393 -18.58 -17.22 7.82
N ASP A 394 -18.61 -18.28 7.01
CA ASP A 394 -19.37 -19.50 7.30
C ASP A 394 -18.69 -20.45 8.27
N LEU A 395 -17.35 -20.52 8.27
CA LEU A 395 -16.58 -21.43 9.11
C LEU A 395 -15.96 -20.76 10.34
N TYR A 396 -15.58 -19.47 10.23
CA TYR A 396 -14.85 -18.75 11.29
C TYR A 396 -15.69 -17.64 11.95
N GLY A 397 -16.88 -17.32 11.42
CA GLY A 397 -17.83 -16.37 12.03
C GLY A 397 -17.41 -14.90 11.97
N ILE A 398 -16.36 -14.58 11.21
CA ILE A 398 -15.83 -13.23 11.05
C ILE A 398 -16.81 -12.39 10.23
N GLY A 399 -17.44 -11.40 10.87
CA GLY A 399 -18.40 -10.48 10.21
C GLY A 399 -19.88 -10.68 10.57
N SER A 400 -20.23 -11.66 11.40
CA SER A 400 -21.63 -11.82 11.85
C SER A 400 -21.99 -10.80 12.95
N HIS A 401 -22.67 -9.71 12.59
CA HIS A 401 -23.47 -8.91 13.52
C HIS A 401 -24.71 -9.72 13.93
N GLN A 402 -24.54 -10.80 14.70
CA GLN A 402 -25.62 -11.40 15.48
C GLN A 402 -25.33 -11.20 16.96
N SER A 403 -26.17 -10.34 17.54
CA SER A 403 -26.38 -10.06 18.96
C SER A 403 -25.68 -11.00 19.95
N ARG A 404 -24.70 -10.44 20.67
CA ARG A 404 -24.31 -10.89 22.02
C ARG A 404 -25.56 -10.80 22.91
N GLY A 405 -26.33 -11.89 22.98
CA GLY A 405 -27.53 -11.94 23.79
C GLY A 405 -28.22 -13.30 23.68
N GLY A 406 -27.73 -14.29 24.41
CA GLY A 406 -28.41 -15.58 24.54
C GLY A 406 -27.47 -16.70 24.95
N SER A 407 -27.39 -16.96 26.25
CA SER A 407 -26.89 -18.22 26.80
C SER A 407 -27.73 -19.37 26.22
N LYS A 408 -27.15 -20.16 25.31
CA LYS A 408 -27.67 -21.47 24.94
C LYS A 408 -26.56 -22.50 25.08
N GLU A 409 -26.78 -23.41 26.03
CA GLU A 409 -26.08 -24.68 26.15
C GLU A 409 -25.99 -25.34 24.76
N ARG A 410 -24.75 -25.50 24.28
CA ARG A 410 -24.46 -26.04 22.93
C ARG A 410 -24.65 -27.55 22.93
N SER A 411 -25.63 -28.04 22.20
CA SER A 411 -25.76 -29.47 21.87
C SER A 411 -24.75 -29.84 20.77
N ALA A 412 -23.57 -30.33 21.18
CA ALA A 412 -22.40 -30.61 20.33
C ALA A 412 -22.62 -31.44 19.03
N PRO A 413 -23.53 -32.43 18.95
CA PRO A 413 -23.67 -33.27 17.76
C PRO A 413 -24.23 -32.54 16.52
N LEU A 414 -25.17 -31.60 16.73
CA LEU A 414 -25.86 -30.88 15.65
C LEU A 414 -24.93 -29.86 14.98
N ASP A 415 -23.94 -29.33 15.71
CA ASP A 415 -22.97 -28.36 15.23
C ASP A 415 -21.92 -28.99 14.29
N LEU A 416 -21.52 -30.25 14.52
CA LEU A 416 -20.53 -30.94 13.68
C LEU A 416 -21.08 -31.31 12.30
N GLU A 417 -22.31 -31.80 12.22
CA GLU A 417 -22.93 -32.15 10.94
C GLU A 417 -23.10 -30.92 10.04
N ILE A 418 -23.47 -29.78 10.63
CA ILE A 418 -23.54 -28.49 9.94
C ILE A 418 -22.15 -28.06 9.46
N LEU A 419 -21.13 -28.19 10.31
CA LEU A 419 -19.75 -27.86 9.95
C LEU A 419 -19.22 -28.73 8.81
N LEU A 420 -19.44 -30.04 8.87
CA LEU A 420 -19.04 -30.99 7.82
C LEU A 420 -19.70 -30.66 6.48
N ARG A 421 -20.99 -30.34 6.49
CA ARG A 421 -21.73 -29.94 5.29
C ARG A 421 -21.18 -28.65 4.68
N LYS A 422 -20.88 -27.64 5.52
CA LYS A 422 -20.29 -26.38 5.06
C LYS A 422 -18.89 -26.58 4.47
N VAL A 423 -18.04 -27.34 5.14
CA VAL A 423 -16.69 -27.67 4.66
C VAL A 423 -16.75 -28.36 3.29
N HIS A 424 -17.61 -29.37 3.13
CA HIS A 424 -17.76 -30.08 1.86
C HIS A 424 -18.24 -29.18 0.73
N LEU A 425 -19.21 -28.29 1.00
CA LEU A 425 -19.72 -27.34 0.01
C LEU A 425 -18.66 -26.32 -0.43
N LEU A 426 -17.86 -25.82 0.52
CA LEU A 426 -16.81 -24.84 0.23
C LEU A 426 -15.61 -25.48 -0.49
N ASP A 427 -15.25 -26.71 -0.11
CA ASP A 427 -14.21 -27.50 -0.80
C ASP A 427 -14.58 -27.77 -2.27
N ASP A 428 -15.82 -28.20 -2.54
CA ASP A 428 -16.32 -28.39 -3.92
C ASP A 428 -16.26 -27.09 -4.75
N ARG A 429 -16.58 -25.94 -4.14
CA ARG A 429 -16.48 -24.63 -4.83
C ARG A 429 -15.04 -24.25 -5.15
N ILE A 430 -14.09 -24.48 -4.24
CA ILE A 430 -12.68 -24.18 -4.45
C ILE A 430 -12.05 -25.14 -5.47
N GLN A 431 -12.43 -26.42 -5.46
CA GLN A 431 -12.01 -27.37 -6.49
C GLN A 431 -12.54 -27.01 -7.88
N LYS A 432 -13.80 -26.59 -7.98
CA LYS A 432 -14.38 -26.06 -9.24
C LYS A 432 -13.63 -24.84 -9.73
N TRP A 433 -13.32 -23.89 -8.85
CA TRP A 433 -12.51 -22.72 -9.20
C TRP A 433 -11.13 -23.11 -9.74
N ASN A 434 -10.45 -24.09 -9.14
CA ASN A 434 -9.15 -24.56 -9.62
C ASN A 434 -9.25 -25.26 -11.00
N ALA A 435 -10.37 -25.94 -11.27
CA ALA A 435 -10.62 -26.53 -12.57
C ALA A 435 -10.81 -25.49 -13.69
N GLU A 436 -11.21 -24.26 -13.35
CA GLU A 436 -11.38 -23.15 -14.31
C GLU A 436 -10.04 -22.51 -14.74
N ILE A 437 -8.93 -22.77 -14.03
CA ILE A 437 -7.63 -22.16 -14.34
C ILE A 437 -7.13 -22.66 -15.71
N PRO A 438 -6.85 -21.77 -16.68
CA PRO A 438 -6.31 -22.12 -18.00
C PRO A 438 -4.94 -22.79 -17.92
N ASP A 439 -4.61 -23.65 -18.89
CA ASP A 439 -3.37 -24.43 -18.89
C ASP A 439 -2.09 -23.58 -18.86
N ASN A 440 -2.09 -22.39 -19.46
CA ASN A 440 -0.96 -21.46 -19.43
C ASN A 440 -0.77 -20.75 -18.08
N LEU A 441 -1.75 -20.82 -17.18
CA LEU A 441 -1.68 -20.34 -15.80
C LEU A 441 -1.52 -21.50 -14.79
N ARG A 442 -1.19 -22.71 -15.26
CA ARG A 442 -0.90 -23.87 -14.41
C ARG A 442 0.60 -24.12 -14.34
N LEU A 443 1.10 -24.31 -13.13
CA LEU A 443 2.47 -24.78 -12.92
C LEU A 443 2.55 -26.28 -13.15
N THR A 444 3.39 -26.69 -14.10
CA THR A 444 3.84 -28.08 -14.20
C THR A 444 5.26 -28.18 -13.64
N GLN A 445 5.56 -29.30 -12.96
CA GLN A 445 6.83 -29.50 -12.25
C GLN A 445 8.09 -29.46 -13.14
N SER A 446 7.93 -29.41 -14.47
CA SER A 446 9.01 -29.47 -15.46
C SER A 446 9.20 -28.19 -16.28
N THR A 447 8.50 -27.10 -15.96
CA THR A 447 8.68 -25.86 -16.73
C THR A 447 10.02 -25.20 -16.40
N PRO A 448 10.98 -25.11 -17.36
CA PRO A 448 12.26 -24.47 -17.11
C PRO A 448 12.07 -22.96 -16.87
N PRO A 449 12.91 -22.33 -16.03
CA PRO A 449 12.84 -20.90 -15.82
C PRO A 449 13.21 -20.17 -17.12
N VAL A 450 12.43 -19.14 -17.46
CA VAL A 450 12.62 -18.31 -18.67
C VAL A 450 13.89 -17.44 -18.59
N TYR A 451 14.31 -17.15 -17.35
CA TYR A 451 15.51 -16.40 -17.01
C TYR A 451 16.45 -17.27 -16.19
N SER A 452 17.75 -17.11 -16.41
CA SER A 452 18.79 -17.90 -15.73
C SER A 452 19.21 -17.28 -14.40
N SER A 453 19.00 -15.96 -14.23
CA SER A 453 19.29 -15.21 -13.00
C SER A 453 18.40 -13.98 -12.85
N ALA A 454 18.32 -13.42 -11.63
CA ALA A 454 17.57 -12.19 -11.36
C ALA A 454 18.15 -10.97 -12.10
N GLU A 455 19.47 -10.91 -12.30
CA GLU A 455 20.13 -9.83 -13.05
C GLU A 455 19.85 -9.91 -14.56
N GLU A 456 19.50 -11.09 -15.09
CA GLU A 456 19.01 -11.23 -16.46
C GLU A 456 17.57 -10.72 -16.59
N MET A 457 16.74 -10.97 -15.57
CA MET A 457 15.36 -10.50 -15.49
C MET A 457 15.31 -8.96 -15.34
N ASP A 458 16.12 -8.38 -14.44
CA ASP A 458 16.18 -6.93 -14.19
C ASP A 458 16.53 -6.11 -15.44
N ARG A 459 17.33 -6.67 -16.34
CA ARG A 459 17.69 -6.03 -17.61
C ARG A 459 16.54 -5.95 -18.61
N ASP A 460 15.56 -6.85 -18.48
CA ASP A 460 14.36 -6.91 -19.30
C ASP A 460 13.15 -6.21 -18.62
N VAL A 461 13.32 -5.64 -17.41
CA VAL A 461 12.26 -4.87 -16.74
C VAL A 461 11.88 -3.65 -17.58
N GLY A 462 10.62 -3.59 -18.02
CA GLY A 462 10.10 -2.57 -18.93
C GLY A 462 10.19 -2.93 -20.43
N ALA A 463 10.75 -4.11 -20.77
CA ALA A 463 10.69 -4.65 -22.13
C ALA A 463 9.29 -5.22 -22.44
N SER A 464 8.90 -5.17 -23.72
CA SER A 464 7.69 -5.84 -24.23
C SER A 464 8.10 -7.00 -25.14
N GLY A 465 7.51 -8.18 -24.95
CA GLY A 465 7.81 -9.35 -25.79
C GLY A 465 7.42 -10.70 -25.16
N PRO A 466 7.38 -11.77 -25.97
CA PRO A 466 6.86 -13.10 -25.58
C PRO A 466 7.66 -13.79 -24.48
N ARG A 467 8.95 -13.45 -24.34
CA ARG A 467 9.82 -13.96 -23.27
C ARG A 467 9.41 -13.41 -21.91
N PHE A 468 9.24 -12.09 -21.80
CA PHE A 468 8.85 -11.43 -20.57
C PHE A 468 7.41 -11.81 -20.16
N GLU A 469 6.48 -11.84 -21.12
CA GLU A 469 5.10 -12.29 -20.86
C GLU A 469 5.03 -13.73 -20.34
N SER A 470 5.82 -14.65 -20.92
CA SER A 470 5.94 -16.03 -20.44
C SER A 470 6.42 -16.12 -18.99
N HIS A 471 7.37 -15.27 -18.60
CA HIS A 471 7.83 -15.19 -17.21
C HIS A 471 6.73 -14.70 -16.26
N VAL A 472 5.96 -13.67 -16.65
CA VAL A 472 4.83 -13.16 -15.86
C VAL A 472 3.76 -14.24 -15.67
N TYR A 473 3.43 -15.01 -16.71
CA TYR A 473 2.48 -16.13 -16.58
C TYR A 473 2.97 -17.19 -15.59
N HIS A 474 4.27 -17.50 -15.53
CA HIS A 474 4.81 -18.43 -14.54
C HIS A 474 4.72 -17.90 -13.10
N LEU A 475 4.95 -16.61 -12.87
CA LEU A 475 4.76 -15.99 -11.56
C LEU A 475 3.29 -15.97 -11.14
N GLN A 476 2.38 -15.65 -12.06
CA GLN A 476 0.94 -15.69 -11.83
C GLN A 476 0.45 -17.10 -11.52
N ALA A 477 0.96 -18.11 -12.23
CA ALA A 477 0.69 -19.52 -11.96
C ALA A 477 1.18 -19.95 -10.57
N LEU A 478 2.35 -19.47 -10.13
CA LEU A 478 2.85 -19.69 -8.76
C LEU A 478 1.93 -19.09 -7.71
N ALA A 479 1.54 -17.83 -7.89
CA ALA A 479 0.64 -17.15 -6.97
C ALA A 479 -0.73 -17.85 -6.86
N LEU A 480 -1.34 -18.23 -7.98
CA LEU A 480 -2.61 -18.97 -8.01
C LEU A 480 -2.49 -20.34 -7.32
N SER A 481 -1.41 -21.07 -7.58
CA SER A 481 -1.19 -22.40 -6.99
C SER A 481 -1.01 -22.31 -5.48
N LEU A 482 -0.24 -21.33 -4.98
CA LEU A 482 -0.07 -21.10 -3.55
C LEU A 482 -1.39 -20.68 -2.88
N ALA A 483 -2.14 -19.77 -3.51
CA ALA A 483 -3.43 -19.30 -2.99
C ALA A 483 -4.46 -20.44 -2.91
N TYR A 484 -4.49 -21.32 -3.92
CA TYR A 484 -5.34 -22.51 -3.94
C TYR A 484 -5.05 -23.46 -2.79
N GLU A 485 -3.78 -23.83 -2.59
CA GLU A 485 -3.41 -24.78 -1.55
C GLU A 485 -3.68 -24.21 -0.15
N ASN A 486 -3.47 -22.90 0.05
CA ASN A 486 -3.85 -22.24 1.29
C ASN A 486 -5.37 -22.21 1.50
N ALA A 487 -6.16 -21.97 0.44
CA ALA A 487 -7.62 -22.05 0.52
C ALA A 487 -8.11 -23.42 1.00
N ARG A 488 -7.50 -24.51 0.52
CA ARG A 488 -7.80 -25.89 0.97
C ARG A 488 -7.47 -26.08 2.45
N ILE A 489 -6.32 -25.57 2.90
CA ILE A 489 -5.93 -25.61 4.31
C ILE A 489 -6.99 -24.88 5.17
N LEU A 490 -7.38 -23.67 4.77
CA LEU A 490 -8.37 -22.85 5.48
C LEU A 490 -9.74 -23.52 5.59
N VAL A 491 -10.20 -24.21 4.54
CA VAL A 491 -11.50 -24.90 4.53
C VAL A 491 -11.53 -26.10 5.46
N HIS A 492 -10.49 -26.94 5.45
CA HIS A 492 -10.50 -28.20 6.21
C HIS A 492 -10.00 -28.07 7.66
N ARG A 493 -9.26 -27.00 7.97
CA ARG A 493 -8.68 -26.76 9.31
C ARG A 493 -9.69 -26.80 10.48
N PRO A 494 -10.91 -26.22 10.40
CA PRO A 494 -11.84 -26.21 11.53
C PRO A 494 -12.20 -27.61 12.05
N LEU A 495 -12.23 -28.62 11.16
CA LEU A 495 -12.50 -30.01 11.53
C LEU A 495 -11.34 -30.65 12.32
N LEU A 496 -10.11 -30.14 12.16
CA LEU A 496 -8.95 -30.58 12.93
C LEU A 496 -9.02 -30.07 14.37
N THR A 497 -9.37 -28.80 14.55
CA THR A 497 -9.59 -28.17 15.87
C THR A 497 -10.78 -28.80 16.61
N TYR A 498 -11.83 -29.19 15.88
CA TYR A 498 -12.98 -29.90 16.46
C TYR A 498 -12.61 -31.32 16.93
N ARG A 499 -11.71 -32.03 16.22
CA ARG A 499 -11.25 -33.37 16.61
C ARG A 499 -10.38 -33.35 17.87
N THR A 500 -9.49 -32.37 18.01
CA THR A 500 -8.64 -32.24 19.21
C THR A 500 -9.47 -31.93 20.46
N THR A 501 -10.56 -31.17 20.31
CA THR A 501 -11.49 -30.89 21.41
C THR A 501 -12.41 -32.08 21.75
N LEU A 502 -12.81 -32.91 20.77
CA LEU A 502 -13.53 -34.17 21.00
C LEU A 502 -12.69 -35.26 21.68
N GLY A 503 -11.36 -35.22 21.58
CA GLY A 503 -10.47 -36.09 22.37
C GLY A 503 -10.72 -35.98 23.89
N ARG A 504 -11.31 -34.87 24.36
CA ARG A 504 -11.74 -34.65 25.74
C ARG A 504 -13.09 -35.28 26.11
N TRP A 505 -13.89 -35.73 25.14
CA TRP A 505 -15.27 -36.23 25.33
C TRP A 505 -15.46 -37.62 24.70
N ARG A 506 -14.64 -38.61 25.07
CA ARG A 506 -14.88 -40.02 24.72
C ARG A 506 -15.91 -40.65 25.66
N GLU A 507 -17.18 -40.27 25.52
CA GLU A 507 -18.27 -40.95 26.25
C GLU A 507 -19.64 -40.74 25.56
N THR A 508 -19.83 -41.14 24.29
CA THR A 508 -21.19 -41.46 23.76
C THR A 508 -21.15 -42.19 22.41
N THR A 509 -22.00 -43.21 22.25
CA THR A 509 -21.69 -44.45 21.52
C THR A 509 -22.35 -44.61 20.13
N ILE A 510 -22.82 -43.57 19.43
CA ILE A 510 -23.66 -43.79 18.21
C ILE A 510 -23.24 -43.00 16.94
N LEU A 511 -22.35 -42.00 17.02
CA LEU A 511 -21.88 -41.20 15.86
C LEU A 511 -20.44 -41.44 15.30
N PRO A 512 -19.62 -42.43 15.72
CA PRO A 512 -18.17 -42.41 15.42
C PRO A 512 -17.79 -42.68 13.95
N ASN A 513 -18.45 -43.60 13.25
CA ASN A 513 -17.92 -44.13 11.97
C ASN A 513 -17.97 -43.14 10.78
N LEU A 514 -19.00 -42.30 10.68
CA LEU A 514 -19.09 -41.27 9.62
C LEU A 514 -18.21 -40.06 9.92
N SER A 515 -18.11 -39.67 11.20
CA SER A 515 -17.25 -38.58 11.65
C SER A 515 -15.78 -38.93 11.43
N GLU A 516 -15.36 -40.15 11.75
CA GLU A 516 -13.95 -40.57 11.66
C GLU A 516 -13.45 -40.62 10.20
N LYS A 517 -14.28 -41.12 9.28
CA LYS A 517 -13.97 -41.15 7.84
C LYS A 517 -13.83 -39.74 7.26
N THR A 518 -14.74 -38.82 7.59
CA THR A 518 -14.72 -37.46 7.04
C THR A 518 -13.62 -36.60 7.69
N SER A 519 -13.31 -36.83 8.97
CA SER A 519 -12.13 -36.25 9.62
C SER A 519 -10.82 -36.75 8.99
N HIS A 520 -10.74 -38.03 8.61
CA HIS A 520 -9.58 -38.56 7.89
C HIS A 520 -9.43 -37.92 6.50
N LEU A 521 -10.52 -37.72 5.77
CA LEU A 521 -10.50 -37.02 4.48
C LEU A 521 -10.04 -35.57 4.60
N SER A 522 -10.45 -34.86 5.66
CA SER A 522 -10.03 -33.47 5.90
C SER A 522 -8.55 -33.37 6.32
N LEU A 523 -8.06 -34.31 7.14
CA LEU A 523 -6.64 -34.45 7.45
C LEU A 523 -5.81 -34.68 6.19
N GLN A 524 -6.28 -35.58 5.32
CA GLN A 524 -5.64 -35.86 4.06
C GLN A 524 -5.64 -34.63 3.14
N ALA A 525 -6.76 -33.90 3.05
CA ALA A 525 -6.83 -32.67 2.26
C ALA A 525 -5.85 -31.59 2.76
N CYS A 526 -5.76 -31.34 4.07
CA CYS A 526 -4.77 -30.43 4.65
C CYS A 526 -3.33 -30.90 4.41
N ARG A 527 -3.07 -32.22 4.54
CA ARG A 527 -1.75 -32.81 4.30
C ARG A 527 -1.32 -32.65 2.86
N ASP A 528 -2.17 -33.03 1.92
CA ASP A 528 -1.92 -32.92 0.49
C ASP A 528 -1.65 -31.46 0.10
N ALA A 529 -2.46 -30.52 0.60
CA ALA A 529 -2.28 -29.10 0.32
C ALA A 529 -0.96 -28.53 0.86
N ALA A 530 -0.62 -28.86 2.12
CA ALA A 530 0.62 -28.39 2.73
C ALA A 530 1.86 -29.03 2.08
N MET A 531 1.78 -30.32 1.68
CA MET A 531 2.83 -31.00 0.95
C MET A 531 3.01 -30.44 -0.47
N ASN A 532 1.92 -30.18 -1.19
CA ASN A 532 1.96 -29.52 -2.51
C ASN A 532 2.63 -28.15 -2.42
N THR A 533 2.29 -27.36 -1.40
CA THR A 533 2.95 -26.07 -1.13
C THR A 533 4.46 -26.24 -0.92
N SER A 534 4.89 -27.30 -0.20
CA SER A 534 6.31 -27.61 -0.01
C SER A 534 7.03 -28.00 -1.30
N HIS A 535 6.32 -28.59 -2.27
CA HIS A 535 6.84 -28.94 -3.58
C HIS A 535 6.91 -27.73 -4.52
N LEU A 536 5.89 -26.86 -4.50
CA LEU A 536 5.90 -25.60 -5.25
C LEU A 536 7.08 -24.71 -4.84
N ALA A 537 7.44 -24.72 -3.55
CA ALA A 537 8.60 -24.03 -3.01
C ALA A 537 9.97 -24.53 -3.55
N GLU A 538 10.03 -25.73 -4.13
CA GLU A 538 11.25 -26.28 -4.74
C GLU A 538 11.37 -25.92 -6.24
N SER A 539 10.35 -25.27 -6.81
CA SER A 539 10.34 -24.93 -8.24
C SER A 539 11.42 -23.90 -8.62
N PRO A 540 11.99 -23.94 -9.84
CA PRO A 540 13.01 -22.98 -10.27
C PRO A 540 12.53 -21.53 -10.33
N ILE A 541 11.23 -21.31 -10.59
CA ILE A 541 10.63 -19.97 -10.62
C ILE A 541 10.66 -19.30 -9.23
N PHE A 542 10.68 -20.10 -8.16
CA PHE A 542 10.74 -19.58 -6.80
C PHE A 542 12.00 -18.75 -6.55
N SER A 543 13.17 -19.18 -7.05
CA SER A 543 14.41 -18.41 -6.82
C SER A 543 14.40 -17.05 -7.49
N LEU A 544 13.62 -16.89 -8.57
CA LEU A 544 13.41 -15.60 -9.22
C LEU A 544 12.38 -14.77 -8.44
N ALA A 545 11.27 -15.38 -8.01
CA ALA A 545 10.23 -14.70 -7.26
C ALA A 545 10.69 -14.22 -5.86
N ALA A 546 11.67 -14.91 -5.26
CA ALA A 546 12.24 -14.59 -3.96
C ALA A 546 12.96 -13.22 -3.91
N ASP A 547 13.40 -12.72 -5.06
CA ASP A 547 14.07 -11.42 -5.18
C ASP A 547 13.07 -10.28 -5.51
N THR A 548 11.76 -10.59 -5.55
CA THR A 548 10.67 -9.65 -5.85
C THR A 548 9.79 -9.40 -4.62
N TYR A 549 8.87 -8.43 -4.70
CA TYR A 549 7.86 -8.21 -3.66
C TYR A 549 6.88 -9.38 -3.47
N ALA A 550 6.85 -10.36 -4.38
CA ALA A 550 6.11 -11.61 -4.18
C ALA A 550 6.69 -12.47 -3.04
N ALA A 551 7.93 -12.21 -2.61
CA ALA A 551 8.63 -12.94 -1.55
C ALA A 551 7.79 -13.11 -0.27
N ALA A 552 7.09 -12.06 0.15
CA ALA A 552 6.33 -12.09 1.39
C ALA A 552 4.94 -12.72 1.24
N PHE A 553 4.28 -12.57 0.08
CA PHE A 553 3.11 -13.39 -0.28
C PHE A 553 3.47 -14.88 -0.20
N ILE A 554 4.61 -15.26 -0.79
CA ILE A 554 5.10 -16.65 -0.75
C ILE A 554 5.46 -17.05 0.69
N SER A 555 6.12 -16.18 1.45
CA SER A 555 6.49 -16.43 2.86
C SER A 555 5.26 -16.74 3.72
N ILE A 556 4.17 -15.98 3.61
CA ILE A 556 2.95 -16.21 4.41
C ILE A 556 2.29 -17.56 4.07
N HIS A 557 2.14 -17.87 2.78
CA HIS A 557 1.50 -19.12 2.33
C HIS A 557 2.29 -20.35 2.75
N THR A 558 3.61 -20.28 2.60
CA THR A 558 4.52 -21.37 2.96
C THR A 558 4.72 -21.51 4.45
N PHE A 559 4.65 -20.41 5.20
CA PHE A 559 4.56 -20.43 6.66
C PHE A 559 3.29 -21.14 7.11
N THR A 560 2.13 -20.79 6.55
CA THR A 560 0.83 -21.42 6.85
C THR A 560 0.87 -22.94 6.60
N ALA A 561 1.43 -23.36 5.45
CA ALA A 561 1.66 -24.77 5.17
C ALA A 561 2.63 -25.43 6.17
N GLY A 562 3.68 -24.72 6.59
CA GLY A 562 4.65 -25.19 7.59
C GLY A 562 3.98 -25.47 8.93
N VAL A 563 3.22 -24.52 9.46
CA VAL A 563 2.50 -24.72 10.73
C VAL A 563 1.50 -25.88 10.61
N MET A 564 0.79 -26.01 9.48
CA MET A 564 -0.10 -27.15 9.24
C MET A 564 0.65 -28.50 9.25
N LEU A 565 1.84 -28.60 8.64
CA LEU A 565 2.66 -29.82 8.71
C LEU A 565 3.13 -30.13 10.13
N CYS A 566 3.44 -29.12 10.96
CA CYS A 566 3.75 -29.32 12.39
C CYS A 566 2.56 -29.91 13.16
N VAL A 567 1.36 -29.37 12.92
CA VAL A 567 0.12 -29.89 13.52
C VAL A 567 -0.09 -31.34 13.09
N LEU A 568 0.00 -31.64 11.79
CA LEU A 568 -0.19 -33.00 11.26
C LEU A 568 0.84 -34.01 11.77
N ALA A 569 2.11 -33.62 11.86
CA ALA A 569 3.16 -34.46 12.44
C ALA A 569 2.93 -34.75 13.93
N SER A 570 2.31 -33.81 14.65
CA SER A 570 1.97 -33.97 16.07
C SER A 570 0.75 -34.86 16.32
N ILE A 571 -0.19 -34.96 15.37
CA ILE A 571 -1.41 -35.78 15.51
C ILE A 571 -1.09 -37.27 15.35
N GLU A 572 -0.15 -37.63 14.49
CA GLU A 572 0.22 -39.02 14.18
C GLU A 572 1.73 -39.26 14.33
N PRO A 573 2.31 -39.09 15.55
CA PRO A 573 3.74 -39.22 15.77
C PRO A 573 4.24 -40.63 15.43
N LEU A 574 5.52 -40.75 15.04
CA LEU A 574 6.19 -42.03 14.73
C LEU A 574 5.60 -42.80 13.54
N THR A 575 4.74 -42.18 12.74
CA THR A 575 4.20 -42.78 11.51
C THR A 575 5.04 -42.40 10.27
N PRO A 576 4.96 -43.17 9.17
CA PRO A 576 5.53 -42.77 7.88
C PRO A 576 5.00 -41.40 7.39
N GLU A 577 3.76 -41.06 7.72
CA GLU A 577 3.16 -39.77 7.39
C GLU A 577 3.75 -38.63 8.23
N SER A 578 4.05 -38.83 9.51
CA SER A 578 4.81 -37.86 10.31
C SER A 578 6.19 -37.60 9.71
N LEU A 579 6.90 -38.65 9.27
CA LEU A 579 8.18 -38.50 8.58
C LEU A 579 8.05 -37.67 7.30
N ARG A 580 7.02 -37.92 6.48
CA ARG A 580 6.74 -37.11 5.29
C ARG A 580 6.47 -35.65 5.63
N CYS A 581 5.68 -35.38 6.67
CA CYS A 581 5.42 -34.02 7.14
C CYS A 581 6.72 -33.32 7.56
N LYS A 582 7.61 -34.00 8.29
CA LYS A 582 8.94 -33.48 8.67
C LYS A 582 9.86 -33.20 7.48
N LEU A 583 9.80 -34.03 6.43
CA LEU A 583 10.52 -33.77 5.18
C LEU A 583 9.95 -32.52 4.47
N GLY A 584 8.63 -32.35 4.44
CA GLY A 584 7.98 -31.13 3.94
C GLY A 584 8.36 -29.89 4.74
N LEU A 585 8.37 -29.99 6.08
CA LEU A 585 8.83 -28.92 6.98
C LEU A 585 10.25 -28.48 6.66
N ARG A 586 11.17 -29.43 6.50
CA ARG A 586 12.55 -29.13 6.12
C ARG A 586 12.64 -28.33 4.82
N ARG A 587 11.82 -28.64 3.81
CA ARG A 587 11.77 -27.89 2.54
C ARG A 587 11.30 -26.46 2.76
N LEU A 588 10.20 -26.29 3.48
CA LEU A 588 9.61 -24.98 3.78
C LEU A 588 10.55 -24.12 4.64
N MET A 589 11.23 -24.69 5.64
CA MET A 589 12.23 -23.99 6.45
C MET A 589 13.45 -23.57 5.63
N LYS A 590 13.96 -24.46 4.76
CA LYS A 590 15.05 -24.12 3.82
C LYS A 590 14.65 -22.95 2.93
N MET A 591 13.40 -22.91 2.51
CA MET A 591 12.86 -21.85 1.68
C MET A 591 12.72 -20.53 2.47
N GLN A 592 12.19 -20.56 3.69
CA GLN A 592 12.12 -19.38 4.58
C GLN A 592 13.52 -18.83 4.88
N ALA A 593 14.51 -19.70 5.08
CA ALA A 593 15.91 -19.30 5.24
C ALA A 593 16.50 -18.62 4.00
N ARG A 594 16.12 -19.07 2.79
CA ARG A 594 16.53 -18.42 1.53
C ARG A 594 15.92 -17.03 1.40
N LEU A 595 14.63 -16.89 1.66
CA LEU A 595 13.94 -15.58 1.67
C LEU A 595 14.60 -14.64 2.70
N ARG A 596 14.94 -15.15 3.90
CA ARG A 596 15.64 -14.39 4.95
C ARG A 596 17.02 -13.88 4.51
N SER A 597 17.80 -14.72 3.83
CA SER A 597 19.17 -14.36 3.43
C SER A 597 19.25 -13.24 2.39
N ARG A 598 18.16 -12.99 1.66
CA ARG A 598 18.10 -12.04 0.55
C ARG A 598 17.24 -10.83 0.83
N ALA A 599 16.17 -10.98 1.61
CA ALA A 599 15.41 -9.87 2.17
C ALA A 599 16.09 -9.37 3.45
N GLN A 600 17.17 -8.59 3.32
CA GLN A 600 17.93 -8.04 4.45
C GLN A 600 17.10 -7.17 5.42
N GLU A 601 15.83 -6.89 5.11
CA GLU A 601 14.96 -5.94 5.83
C GLU A 601 13.50 -6.43 6.07
N SER A 602 13.17 -7.73 5.96
CA SER A 602 11.80 -8.23 6.25
C SER A 602 11.72 -8.97 7.61
N PRO A 603 11.23 -8.30 8.68
CA PRO A 603 10.97 -8.92 9.99
C PRO A 603 10.09 -10.17 9.92
N LEU A 604 9.10 -10.19 9.02
CA LEU A 604 8.14 -11.28 8.85
C LEU A 604 8.82 -12.60 8.47
N THR A 605 9.81 -12.54 7.58
CA THR A 605 10.54 -13.72 7.09
C THR A 605 11.50 -14.27 8.14
N ALA A 606 12.12 -13.38 8.93
CA ALA A 606 12.98 -13.76 10.05
C ALA A 606 12.18 -14.45 11.16
N GLN A 607 11.04 -13.88 11.56
CA GLN A 607 10.16 -14.42 12.58
C GLN A 607 9.48 -15.72 12.15
N GLY A 608 9.00 -15.81 10.90
CA GLY A 608 8.35 -17.02 10.38
C GLY A 608 9.25 -18.26 10.43
N LEU A 609 10.54 -18.10 10.09
CA LEU A 609 11.51 -19.19 10.21
C LEU A 609 11.74 -19.60 11.67
N GLU A 610 11.91 -18.63 12.58
CA GLU A 610 12.15 -18.90 14.01
C GLU A 610 10.97 -19.66 14.63
N ILE A 611 9.73 -19.25 14.32
CA ILE A 611 8.52 -19.94 14.80
C ILE A 611 8.48 -21.38 14.28
N LEU A 612 8.75 -21.60 12.98
CA LEU A 612 8.76 -22.96 12.41
C LEU A 612 9.88 -23.83 13.02
N GLU A 613 11.05 -23.26 13.30
CA GLU A 613 12.14 -23.96 14.01
C GLU A 613 11.71 -24.36 15.43
N ARG A 614 11.03 -23.46 16.15
CA ARG A 614 10.50 -23.73 17.49
C ARG A 614 9.44 -24.83 17.48
N LEU A 615 8.45 -24.73 16.58
CA LEU A 615 7.39 -25.73 16.44
C LEU A 615 7.95 -27.10 16.05
N THR A 616 8.91 -27.13 15.12
CA THR A 616 9.58 -28.38 14.72
C THR A 616 10.32 -29.02 15.89
N ARG A 617 10.98 -28.21 16.75
CA ARG A 617 11.62 -28.73 17.96
C ARG A 617 10.60 -29.38 18.91
N LEU A 618 9.46 -28.74 19.14
CA LEU A 618 8.39 -29.30 19.97
C LEU A 618 7.85 -30.63 19.42
N VAL A 619 7.66 -30.73 18.09
CA VAL A 619 7.26 -31.98 17.42
C VAL A 619 8.29 -33.08 17.67
N MET A 620 9.58 -32.78 17.51
CA MET A 620 10.66 -33.74 17.71
C MET A 620 10.83 -34.14 19.18
N GLU A 621 10.67 -33.22 20.12
CA GLU A 621 10.68 -33.51 21.57
C GLU A 621 9.51 -34.41 21.97
N LYS A 622 8.32 -34.18 21.42
CA LYS A 622 7.16 -35.04 21.63
C LYS A 622 7.42 -36.45 21.11
N GLU A 623 7.87 -36.59 19.86
CA GLU A 623 8.21 -37.90 19.32
C GLU A 623 9.33 -38.59 20.11
N LEU A 624 10.33 -37.84 20.58
CA LEU A 624 11.37 -38.39 21.43
C LEU A 624 10.79 -38.89 22.76
N LYS A 625 9.87 -38.15 23.39
CA LYS A 625 9.17 -38.62 24.58
C LYS A 625 8.37 -39.88 24.31
N ASP A 626 7.64 -39.95 23.19
CA ASP A 626 6.86 -41.13 22.79
C ASP A 626 7.76 -42.35 22.49
N ILE A 627 8.96 -42.12 21.95
CA ILE A 627 9.98 -43.17 21.78
C ILE A 627 10.50 -43.66 23.14
N LEU A 628 10.71 -42.73 24.09
CA LEU A 628 11.30 -43.02 25.40
C LEU A 628 10.28 -43.50 26.45
N SER A 629 8.98 -43.29 26.24
CA SER A 629 7.91 -43.64 27.19
C SER A 629 7.63 -45.14 27.32
N TYR A 630 8.53 -46.00 26.83
CA TYR A 630 8.44 -47.46 26.86
C TYR A 630 8.64 -48.09 28.26
N ARG A 631 8.63 -47.33 29.37
CA ARG A 631 9.05 -47.84 30.70
C ARG A 631 8.06 -47.67 31.87
N SER A 632 6.75 -47.56 31.62
CA SER A 632 5.76 -47.59 32.72
C SER A 632 4.56 -48.51 32.56
N ASP A 633 4.44 -49.27 31.46
CA ASP A 633 3.34 -50.23 31.25
C ASP A 633 3.84 -51.67 31.34
N SER A 634 4.27 -52.09 32.53
CA SER A 634 4.36 -53.50 32.90
C SER A 634 3.47 -53.78 34.10
N ASN A 635 2.16 -53.70 33.90
CA ASN A 635 1.18 -54.34 34.76
C ASN A 635 -0.03 -54.81 33.93
N THR A 636 0.20 -55.83 33.11
CA THR A 636 -0.86 -56.68 32.60
C THR A 636 -0.44 -58.14 32.75
N GLN A 637 -1.32 -58.89 33.40
CA GLN A 637 -1.18 -60.29 33.79
C GLN A 637 -0.74 -61.20 32.62
N PRO A 638 0.06 -62.25 32.88
CA PRO A 638 0.47 -63.15 31.81
C PRO A 638 -0.67 -64.13 31.46
N VAL A 639 -1.03 -64.14 30.18
CA VAL A 639 -1.72 -65.24 29.52
C VAL A 639 -0.80 -66.46 29.51
N GLN A 640 -1.34 -67.62 29.88
CA GLN A 640 -0.69 -68.92 29.93
C GLN A 640 0.04 -69.27 28.62
N ALA A 641 1.32 -69.63 28.73
CA ALA A 641 2.00 -70.49 27.77
C ALA A 641 2.96 -71.42 28.53
N LEU A 642 2.94 -72.69 28.11
CA LEU A 642 3.53 -73.85 28.75
C LEU A 642 5.06 -73.92 28.61
N SER A 643 5.65 -74.49 29.69
CA SER A 643 6.79 -75.43 29.77
C SER A 643 8.25 -74.98 29.52
N GLU A 644 9.06 -75.37 30.52
CA GLU A 644 10.51 -75.68 30.53
C GLU A 644 11.48 -74.49 30.41
N GLY A 645 12.43 -74.22 31.31
CA GLY A 645 12.95 -74.89 32.48
C GLY A 645 14.44 -74.56 32.59
N GLN A 646 14.85 -73.64 33.48
CA GLN A 646 16.15 -73.59 34.19
C GLN A 646 16.37 -72.22 34.85
N GLN A 647 16.50 -72.24 36.19
CA GLN A 647 17.13 -71.23 37.05
C GLN A 647 18.66 -71.46 37.06
N PRO A 648 19.55 -70.53 37.53
CA PRO A 648 19.36 -69.82 38.81
C PRO A 648 20.00 -68.41 38.99
N ASN A 649 19.53 -67.72 40.06
CA ASN A 649 20.28 -66.89 41.04
C ASN A 649 20.98 -65.57 40.58
N PHE A 650 21.11 -64.48 41.35
CA PHE A 650 21.00 -64.22 42.79
C PHE A 650 20.80 -62.69 43.05
N HIS A 651 20.19 -62.40 44.20
CA HIS A 651 20.33 -61.23 45.09
C HIS A 651 19.69 -59.85 44.81
N VAL A 652 18.74 -59.58 45.71
CA VAL A 652 18.10 -58.35 46.12
C VAL A 652 19.04 -57.58 47.05
N ASP A 653 19.16 -56.26 46.86
CA ASP A 653 19.43 -55.35 47.97
C ASP A 653 18.24 -54.38 48.11
N MET A 654 17.63 -54.43 49.29
CA MET A 654 16.63 -53.48 49.76
C MET A 654 17.35 -52.18 50.17
N ILE A 655 16.84 -51.05 49.72
CA ILE A 655 16.94 -49.79 50.48
C ILE A 655 15.52 -49.27 50.66
N GLU A 656 15.18 -49.08 51.93
CA GLU A 656 13.89 -48.68 52.46
C GLU A 656 13.45 -47.30 51.96
N ILE A 657 12.14 -47.21 51.76
CA ILE A 657 11.36 -46.02 51.47
C ILE A 657 10.93 -45.40 52.82
N GLU A 658 11.20 -44.12 53.03
CA GLU A 658 10.37 -43.28 53.91
C GLU A 658 10.06 -41.95 53.22
N GLY A 659 8.77 -41.62 53.14
CA GLY A 659 8.29 -40.31 52.68
C GLY A 659 7.04 -40.33 51.81
N ALA A 660 5.97 -40.97 52.26
CA ALA A 660 4.66 -40.87 51.62
C ALA A 660 4.03 -39.48 51.81
N GLN A 661 3.74 -38.77 50.71
CA GLN A 661 2.62 -37.82 50.66
C GLN A 661 1.76 -38.09 49.42
N ARG A 662 0.52 -38.51 49.72
CA ARG A 662 -0.75 -38.39 48.97
C ARG A 662 -0.71 -38.53 47.45
N GLY A 663 -1.27 -39.65 46.99
CA GLY A 663 -1.52 -39.94 45.59
C GLY A 663 -2.36 -38.89 44.87
N VAL A 664 -1.94 -38.60 43.64
CA VAL A 664 -2.71 -37.98 42.58
C VAL A 664 -2.69 -38.97 41.42
N LEU A 665 -3.85 -39.20 40.81
CA LEU A 665 -4.02 -40.02 39.60
C LEU A 665 -3.04 -39.58 38.51
N PRO A 666 -2.66 -40.45 37.54
CA PRO A 666 -1.78 -40.03 36.46
C PRO A 666 -2.48 -38.95 35.63
N ASP A 667 -1.92 -37.74 35.64
CA ASP A 667 -2.29 -36.65 34.76
C ASP A 667 -2.17 -37.13 33.31
N PHE A 668 -3.31 -37.25 32.63
CA PHE A 668 -3.37 -37.39 31.18
C PHE A 668 -2.78 -36.11 30.60
N VAL A 669 -1.55 -36.20 30.10
CA VAL A 669 -0.74 -35.11 29.54
C VAL A 669 -1.60 -34.30 28.56
N GLU A 670 -1.90 -33.05 28.93
CA GLU A 670 -2.36 -32.04 27.99
C GLU A 670 -1.36 -31.99 26.82
N ASP A 671 -1.83 -32.19 25.60
CA ASP A 671 -1.01 -32.10 24.39
C ASP A 671 -0.71 -30.61 24.11
N THR A 672 0.16 -30.06 24.95
CA THR A 672 0.63 -28.67 24.92
C THR A 672 1.25 -28.34 23.57
N THR A 673 1.83 -29.30 22.86
CA THR A 673 2.39 -29.14 21.51
C THR A 673 1.32 -28.85 20.46
N ILE A 674 0.21 -29.62 20.44
CA ILE A 674 -0.89 -29.39 19.49
C ILE A 674 -1.63 -28.10 19.84
N SER A 675 -1.88 -27.87 21.13
CA SER A 675 -2.56 -26.66 21.60
C SER A 675 -1.73 -25.41 21.31
N GLN A 676 -0.41 -25.46 21.51
CA GLN A 676 0.51 -24.37 21.17
C GLN A 676 0.65 -24.18 19.66
N ALA A 677 0.68 -25.24 18.85
CA ALA A 677 0.77 -25.12 17.39
C ALA A 677 -0.53 -24.55 16.78
N LEU A 678 -1.69 -24.97 17.27
CA LEU A 678 -2.98 -24.40 16.88
C LEU A 678 -3.14 -22.97 17.40
N PHE A 679 -2.69 -22.69 18.62
CA PHE A 679 -2.67 -21.34 19.21
C PHE A 679 -1.70 -20.41 18.47
N ASP A 680 -0.49 -20.85 18.13
CA ASP A 680 0.48 -20.07 17.35
C ASP A 680 -0.06 -19.82 15.94
N LEU A 681 -0.77 -20.79 15.34
CA LEU A 681 -1.47 -20.61 14.07
C LEU A 681 -2.68 -19.67 14.19
N ASP A 682 -3.44 -19.72 15.29
CA ASP A 682 -4.57 -18.82 15.57
C ASP A 682 -4.12 -17.43 16.01
N GLN A 683 -2.96 -17.27 16.63
CA GLN A 683 -2.33 -15.99 16.93
C GLN A 683 -1.80 -15.33 15.66
N VAL A 684 -1.22 -16.11 14.75
CA VAL A 684 -0.83 -15.59 13.44
C VAL A 684 -2.06 -15.25 12.59
N LEU A 685 -3.11 -16.08 12.61
CA LEU A 685 -4.27 -15.91 11.73
C LEU A 685 -5.44 -15.13 12.34
N PHE A 686 -5.58 -14.94 13.67
CA PHE A 686 -6.84 -14.49 14.32
C PHE A 686 -6.74 -13.65 15.62
N GLU A 687 -5.66 -13.67 16.42
CA GLU A 687 -5.57 -12.90 17.69
C GLU A 687 -4.51 -11.77 17.68
N HIS A 688 -4.86 -10.65 18.33
CA HIS A 688 -4.05 -9.44 18.41
C HIS A 688 -2.77 -9.63 19.24
N ASN A 689 -1.62 -9.58 18.57
CA ASN A 689 -0.30 -9.06 19.01
C ASN A 689 0.84 -9.98 18.58
N LEU A 690 1.35 -9.75 17.36
CA LEU A 690 2.78 -9.91 17.16
C LEU A 690 3.47 -8.84 18.01
N ASN A 691 4.10 -9.22 19.13
CA ASN A 691 4.86 -8.31 19.97
C ASN A 691 6.04 -7.74 19.17
N ILE A 692 5.92 -6.49 18.74
CA ILE A 692 6.97 -5.71 18.07
C ILE A 692 7.67 -4.86 19.15
N PRO A 693 8.96 -5.06 19.45
CA PRO A 693 9.73 -4.04 20.16
C PRO A 693 9.90 -2.85 19.21
N LEU A 694 9.44 -1.67 19.64
CA LEU A 694 9.70 -0.40 18.96
C LEU A 694 11.14 0.01 19.24
N ASP A 695 12.05 -0.21 18.29
CA ASP A 695 13.29 0.58 18.22
C ASP A 695 13.04 1.77 17.30
N SER A 696 13.11 2.95 17.90
CA SER A 696 13.20 4.24 17.21
C SER A 696 14.63 4.40 16.71
N ASP A 697 14.84 4.25 15.40
CA ASP A 697 15.85 4.94 14.58
C ASP A 697 16.21 4.07 13.36
N THR A 698 15.49 4.23 12.26
CA THR A 698 15.96 3.80 10.94
C THR A 698 15.64 4.87 9.89
N ASP A 699 16.71 5.40 9.27
CA ASP A 699 16.66 6.40 8.21
C ASP A 699 15.99 5.86 6.94
N PHE A 700 15.05 6.64 6.39
CA PHE A 700 14.31 6.34 5.17
C PHE A 700 15.17 6.63 3.91
N ALA A 701 15.74 5.59 3.31
CA ALA A 701 16.18 5.62 1.91
C ALA A 701 15.07 4.99 1.04
N GLY A 702 14.48 5.78 0.14
CA GLY A 702 13.43 5.30 -0.77
C GLY A 702 13.93 4.31 -1.82
N PRO A 703 13.10 3.37 -2.30
CA PRO A 703 13.49 2.39 -3.31
C PRO A 703 13.70 3.05 -4.69
N SER A 704 14.58 2.45 -5.50
CA SER A 704 14.90 2.89 -6.86
C SER A 704 13.76 2.64 -7.86
N ASN A 705 13.68 3.48 -8.90
CA ASN A 705 12.57 3.56 -9.87
C ASN A 705 12.22 2.28 -10.67
N GLY A 706 13.08 1.25 -10.73
CA GLY A 706 12.79 0.00 -11.46
C GLY A 706 11.79 -0.92 -10.73
N ILE A 707 11.75 -0.81 -9.41
CA ILE A 707 10.99 -1.67 -8.49
C ILE A 707 9.47 -1.44 -8.60
N ALA A 708 9.04 -0.20 -8.82
CA ALA A 708 7.64 0.15 -8.99
C ALA A 708 7.06 -0.35 -10.31
N GLN A 709 7.88 -0.64 -11.33
CA GLN A 709 7.39 -1.19 -12.59
C GLN A 709 7.07 -2.68 -12.47
N GLU A 710 7.85 -3.46 -11.74
CA GLU A 710 7.69 -4.92 -11.63
C GLU A 710 6.37 -5.36 -10.97
N GLN A 711 5.94 -4.65 -9.92
CA GLN A 711 4.63 -4.85 -9.29
C GLN A 711 3.46 -4.57 -10.25
N ALA A 712 3.62 -3.70 -11.24
CA ALA A 712 2.54 -3.30 -12.13
C ALA A 712 2.22 -4.46 -13.09
N TRP A 713 3.26 -5.22 -13.47
CA TRP A 713 3.16 -6.35 -14.38
C TRP A 713 2.61 -7.62 -13.72
N ILE A 714 3.09 -8.00 -12.53
CA ILE A 714 2.59 -9.19 -11.80
C ILE A 714 1.10 -9.02 -11.45
N TRP A 715 0.69 -7.80 -11.09
CA TRP A 715 -0.67 -7.48 -10.68
C TRP A 715 -1.53 -6.88 -11.81
N SER A 716 -1.03 -6.84 -13.05
CA SER A 716 -1.75 -6.32 -14.24
C SER A 716 -2.38 -4.94 -14.07
N VAL A 717 -1.64 -4.03 -13.42
CA VAL A 717 -1.89 -2.59 -13.43
C VAL A 717 -1.05 -2.04 -14.58
N GLU A 718 -1.65 -1.36 -15.56
CA GLU A 718 -0.92 -0.85 -16.73
C GLU A 718 0.33 -0.05 -16.31
N SER A 719 1.48 -0.37 -16.91
CA SER A 719 2.72 0.37 -16.70
C SER A 719 2.56 1.81 -17.22
N PRO A 720 2.95 2.84 -16.45
CA PRO A 720 2.68 4.25 -16.77
C PRO A 720 3.49 4.83 -17.95
N MET A 721 4.17 4.01 -18.78
CA MET A 721 5.01 4.49 -19.89
C MET A 721 4.45 4.21 -21.30
N GLN A 722 3.21 3.77 -21.44
CA GLN A 722 2.55 3.66 -22.76
C GLN A 722 1.27 4.50 -22.83
N SER A 723 1.41 5.82 -22.68
CA SER A 723 0.44 6.80 -23.22
C SER A 723 1.09 8.16 -23.44
#